data_AF-A0A8T7G126-F1
#
_entry.id   AF-A0A8T7G126-F1
#
_cell.length_a   1.000
_cell.length_b   1.000
_cell.length_c   1.000
_cell.angle_alpha   90.00
_cell.angle_beta   90.00
_cell.angle_gamma   90.00
#
_symmetry.space_group_name_H-M   'P 1'
#
loop_
_entity.id
_entity.type
_entity.pdbx_description
1 polymer ?
#
loop_
_entity_poly.entity_id
_entity_poly.type
_entity_poly.pdbx_seq_one_letter_code
_entity_poly.pdbx_strand_id
1 'polypeptide(L)'
;MKSDLGREQFQRFFSLGLILALGIFLYLVLLPGDPKNAWLLGLSRSRFVLVAGALVLAGIMAGLMIATKRGVRLVSRPIDAFNQWLQNSTNFWTAIVLFVGFVLLGLIGIAYAWGARNDLQVAAYVSRLGPFALWALALVIYALVATWHSFGAAQLERRTELLVDSKFHDRLMMLLVFLFGVGKTLWGELISIGRGFGWDGGIYGDVAMNFYKEVVVNQLFEFNIQRILPSTIVHLGLRLSGVELSRENAILGFQIFNIAVLLLGLYVWSKIADELKLNIRTRWLAFIGLYLNYAFLKQMFFYPVLTDALAITLGMLALYFYLKDWRWAMLLLLVAAAFTWPLMVIGILILLAFPRQDTGSASAPWRLNLWAALALSLLWLFAVIYYHFIEGRYPDFGLAIYRPTVWLSIPLGLVFVFLLFFYALDSKSLFDFRSYFRQLKWPWLLLGVVIFLGLRWVVTTFSQPGGLGYAWYFTRLSLDTINRPLIFLLAHIVYFGPFVLLTVFFFRRFAKQIHRFGLGMSLFMLMHLVLTLDSETRHLVNVLPFFVAFTALAVNDLRWPRWFYWGLAVVGILTSKTFIHFGTLSGSEFEFPRQWYFMNHGPWINNDMYVVQGVVILLVAAGMFWIIQKQRSLRNVSP
;
A
#
# COMPACT_ATOMS: atom_id res chain seq x y z
N MET A 1 -25.23 34.22 14.62
CA MET A 1 -24.55 32.94 14.92
C MET A 1 -24.67 31.88 13.81
N LYS A 2 -25.85 31.57 13.24
CA LYS A 2 -25.94 30.63 12.07
C LYS A 2 -25.32 31.17 10.76
N SER A 3 -25.24 32.49 10.60
CA SER A 3 -24.68 33.16 9.40
C SER A 3 -23.15 33.07 9.29
N ASP A 4 -22.44 33.03 10.43
CA ASP A 4 -20.98 33.08 10.44
C ASP A 4 -20.34 31.73 10.12
N LEU A 5 -21.01 30.64 10.50
CA LEU A 5 -20.55 29.28 10.24
C LEU A 5 -20.51 28.96 8.73
N GLY A 6 -21.50 29.45 7.97
CA GLY A 6 -21.54 29.30 6.51
C GLY A 6 -20.45 30.11 5.82
N ARG A 7 -20.14 31.31 6.35
CA ARG A 7 -19.09 32.18 5.83
C ARG A 7 -17.70 31.58 6.01
N GLU A 8 -17.42 31.00 7.17
CA GLU A 8 -16.14 30.35 7.48
C GLU A 8 -15.93 29.05 6.68
N GLN A 9 -16.98 28.24 6.51
CA GLN A 9 -16.91 27.04 5.68
C GLN A 9 -16.69 27.38 4.19
N PHE A 10 -17.35 28.42 3.68
CA PHE A 10 -17.17 28.91 2.32
C PHE A 10 -15.74 29.43 2.08
N GLN A 11 -15.20 30.22 3.02
CA GLN A 11 -13.82 30.71 2.95
C GLN A 11 -12.79 29.57 2.95
N ARG A 12 -12.99 28.54 3.78
CA ARG A 12 -12.10 27.37 3.82
C ARG A 12 -12.11 26.58 2.52
N PHE A 13 -13.29 26.35 1.94
CA PHE A 13 -13.40 25.66 0.65
C PHE A 13 -12.76 26.47 -0.48
N PHE A 14 -12.96 27.79 -0.49
CA PHE A 14 -12.38 28.66 -1.51
C PHE A 14 -10.84 28.71 -1.43
N SER A 15 -10.28 28.84 -0.23
CA SER A 15 -8.83 28.77 -0.01
C SER A 15 -8.27 27.42 -0.48
N LEU A 16 -8.98 26.32 -0.21
CA LEU A 16 -8.61 24.99 -0.71
C LEU A 16 -8.66 24.91 -2.24
N GLY A 17 -9.70 25.45 -2.87
CA GLY A 17 -9.83 25.51 -4.33
C GLY A 17 -8.73 26.34 -4.99
N LEU A 18 -8.37 27.49 -4.40
CA LEU A 18 -7.29 28.35 -4.87
C LEU A 18 -5.91 27.67 -4.70
N ILE A 19 -5.67 27.02 -3.56
CA ILE A 19 -4.45 26.23 -3.33
C ILE A 19 -4.37 25.07 -4.32
N LEU A 20 -5.49 24.40 -4.62
CA LEU A 20 -5.51 23.32 -5.60
C LEU A 20 -5.23 23.83 -7.02
N ALA A 21 -5.85 24.96 -7.41
CA ALA A 21 -5.62 25.59 -8.71
C ALA A 21 -4.16 26.06 -8.87
N LEU A 22 -3.57 26.66 -7.83
CA LEU A 22 -2.16 27.04 -7.79
C LEU A 22 -1.24 25.81 -7.79
N GLY A 23 -1.60 24.75 -7.09
CA GLY A 23 -0.86 23.48 -7.10
C GLY A 23 -0.87 22.81 -8.46
N ILE A 24 -2.01 22.80 -9.15
CA ILE A 24 -2.15 22.32 -10.53
C ILE A 24 -1.33 23.20 -11.48
N PHE A 25 -1.40 24.52 -11.33
CA PHE A 25 -0.62 25.47 -12.12
C PHE A 25 0.89 25.25 -11.94
N LEU A 26 1.38 25.20 -10.70
CA LEU A 26 2.78 24.95 -10.37
C LEU A 26 3.23 23.58 -10.88
N TYR A 27 2.41 22.54 -10.72
CA TYR A 27 2.70 21.21 -11.25
C TYR A 27 2.84 21.22 -12.78
N LEU A 28 1.96 21.94 -13.49
CA LEU A 28 2.02 22.07 -14.95
C LEU A 28 3.24 22.88 -15.42
N VAL A 29 3.70 23.85 -14.62
CA VAL A 29 4.89 24.67 -14.90
C VAL A 29 6.19 23.91 -14.58
N LEU A 30 6.19 23.06 -13.56
CA LEU A 30 7.39 22.34 -13.07
C LEU A 30 7.63 20.98 -13.76
N LEU A 31 6.75 20.54 -14.67
CA LEU A 31 6.98 19.35 -15.49
C LEU A 31 8.20 19.59 -16.40
N PRO A 32 9.27 18.79 -16.32
CA PRO A 32 10.45 18.97 -17.16
C PRO A 32 10.06 18.83 -18.64
N GLY A 33 10.36 19.87 -19.41
CA GLY A 33 10.21 19.85 -20.86
C GLY A 33 11.25 18.94 -21.50
N ASP A 34 10.82 18.03 -22.37
CA ASP A 34 11.74 17.28 -23.24
C ASP A 34 12.51 18.27 -24.15
N PRO A 35 13.85 18.25 -24.15
CA PRO A 35 14.69 19.12 -24.99
C PRO A 35 14.37 19.01 -26.50
N LYS A 36 13.77 17.92 -26.96
CA LYS A 36 13.35 17.77 -28.37
C LYS A 36 12.15 18.66 -28.75
N ASN A 37 11.51 19.31 -27.78
CA ASN A 37 10.43 20.28 -27.97
C ASN A 37 10.87 21.73 -27.66
N ALA A 38 12.18 22.00 -27.56
CA ALA A 38 12.73 23.22 -26.97
C ALA A 38 12.73 24.48 -27.86
N TRP A 39 12.15 24.46 -29.06
CA TRP A 39 12.16 25.65 -29.94
C TRP A 39 10.95 26.59 -29.81
N LEU A 40 10.05 26.34 -28.86
CA LEU A 40 9.08 27.33 -28.41
C LEU A 40 8.98 27.19 -26.91
N LEU A 41 8.84 28.30 -26.18
CA LEU A 41 8.58 28.39 -24.75
C LEU A 41 7.34 27.53 -24.36
N GLY A 42 7.53 26.21 -24.27
CA GLY A 42 6.57 25.17 -24.67
C GLY A 42 5.27 25.06 -23.88
N LEU A 43 4.34 25.98 -24.11
CA LEU A 43 2.92 25.76 -23.91
C LEU A 43 2.34 25.20 -25.22
N SER A 44 2.03 23.90 -25.27
CA SER A 44 1.17 23.38 -26.35
C SER A 44 -0.14 24.18 -26.34
N ARG A 45 -0.79 24.39 -27.50
CA ARG A 45 -2.12 25.05 -27.58
C ARG A 45 -3.09 24.47 -26.54
N SER A 46 -3.02 23.16 -26.30
CA SER A 46 -3.78 22.44 -25.26
C SER A 46 -3.41 22.82 -23.82
N ARG A 47 -2.12 23.05 -23.50
CA ARG A 47 -1.70 23.55 -22.17
C ARG A 47 -2.08 25.01 -21.97
N PHE A 48 -1.99 25.84 -23.01
CA PHE A 48 -2.43 27.23 -22.95
C PHE A 48 -3.95 27.33 -22.71
N VAL A 49 -4.75 26.50 -23.38
CA VAL A 49 -6.20 26.41 -23.17
C VAL A 49 -6.53 25.93 -21.76
N LEU A 50 -5.77 24.98 -21.19
CA LEU A 50 -5.97 24.52 -19.81
C LEU A 50 -5.59 25.59 -18.78
N VAL A 51 -4.48 26.31 -18.98
CA VAL A 51 -4.06 27.42 -18.11
C VAL A 51 -5.06 28.58 -18.22
N ALA A 52 -5.49 28.94 -19.43
CA ALA A 52 -6.52 29.95 -19.65
C ALA A 52 -7.86 29.53 -19.02
N GLY A 53 -8.26 28.27 -19.16
CA GLY A 53 -9.46 27.72 -18.53
C GLY A 53 -9.39 27.77 -17.00
N ALA A 54 -8.24 27.43 -16.41
CA ALA A 54 -8.02 27.54 -14.96
C ALA A 54 -8.05 28.99 -14.47
N LEU A 55 -7.48 29.93 -15.23
CA LEU A 55 -7.49 31.37 -14.90
C LEU A 55 -8.90 31.98 -15.04
N VAL A 56 -9.66 31.59 -16.06
CA VAL A 56 -11.07 32.01 -16.23
C VAL A 56 -11.92 31.47 -15.09
N LEU A 57 -11.75 30.20 -14.71
CA LEU A 57 -12.45 29.60 -13.58
C LEU A 57 -12.10 30.33 -12.27
N ALA A 58 -10.82 30.62 -12.04
CA ALA A 58 -10.36 31.38 -10.88
C ALA A 58 -10.92 32.82 -10.88
N GLY A 59 -11.02 33.47 -12.03
CA GLY A 59 -11.61 34.80 -12.20
C GLY A 59 -13.12 34.83 -11.92
N ILE A 60 -13.88 33.85 -12.43
CA ILE A 60 -15.31 33.69 -12.15
C ILE A 60 -15.53 33.47 -10.65
N MET A 61 -14.72 32.60 -10.04
CA MET A 61 -14.76 32.31 -8.61
C MET A 61 -14.43 33.54 -7.76
N ALA A 62 -13.43 34.34 -8.16
CA ALA A 62 -13.10 35.62 -7.50
C ALA A 62 -14.21 36.67 -7.68
N GLY A 63 -14.84 36.75 -8.85
CA GLY A 63 -15.97 37.64 -9.12
C GLY A 63 -17.18 37.31 -8.24
N LEU A 64 -17.51 36.03 -8.10
CA LEU A 64 -18.56 35.54 -7.20
C LEU A 64 -18.25 35.87 -5.72
N MET A 65 -16.97 35.80 -5.31
CA MET A 65 -16.53 36.18 -3.97
C MET A 65 -16.69 37.70 -3.71
N ILE A 66 -16.38 38.55 -4.70
CA ILE A 66 -16.54 40.00 -4.57
C ILE A 66 -18.03 40.37 -4.55
N ALA A 67 -18.86 39.76 -5.40
CA ALA A 67 -20.30 40.01 -5.45
C ALA A 67 -21.00 39.62 -4.13
N THR A 68 -20.66 38.46 -3.57
CA THR A 68 -21.16 38.01 -2.26
C THR A 68 -20.64 38.86 -1.11
N LYS A 69 -19.36 39.28 -1.12
CA LYS A 69 -18.78 40.16 -0.09
C LYS A 69 -19.38 41.57 -0.10
N ARG A 70 -19.76 42.09 -1.28
CA ARG A 70 -20.37 43.42 -1.46
C ARG A 70 -21.88 43.44 -1.26
N GLY A 71 -22.51 42.30 -0.96
CA GLY A 71 -23.97 42.25 -0.75
C GLY A 71 -24.78 42.63 -1.99
N VAL A 72 -24.23 42.42 -3.20
CA VAL A 72 -24.90 42.77 -4.45
C VAL A 72 -26.12 41.86 -4.60
N ARG A 73 -27.31 42.38 -4.31
CA ARG A 73 -28.59 41.73 -4.62
C ARG A 73 -28.80 41.83 -6.13
N LEU A 74 -28.56 40.73 -6.85
CA LEU A 74 -28.96 40.61 -8.25
C LEU A 74 -30.49 40.52 -8.29
N VAL A 75 -31.14 41.64 -8.62
CA VAL A 75 -32.60 41.80 -8.61
C VAL A 75 -33.22 41.10 -9.82
N SER A 76 -33.64 39.85 -9.67
CA SER A 76 -34.77 39.30 -10.42
C SER A 76 -35.40 38.12 -9.66
N ARG A 77 -36.74 38.00 -9.70
CA ARG A 77 -37.52 36.95 -9.01
C ARG A 77 -37.05 35.50 -9.27
N PRO A 78 -36.55 35.08 -10.45
CA PRO A 78 -35.97 33.74 -10.61
C PRO A 78 -34.66 33.56 -9.82
N ILE A 79 -33.92 34.64 -9.52
CA ILE A 79 -32.69 34.60 -8.72
C ILE A 79 -32.99 34.46 -7.23
N ASP A 80 -34.13 34.92 -6.72
CA ASP A 80 -34.51 34.67 -5.32
C ASP A 80 -34.87 33.20 -5.08
N ALA A 81 -35.53 32.55 -6.04
CA ALA A 81 -35.75 31.10 -6.02
C ALA A 81 -34.42 30.34 -6.15
N PHE A 82 -33.52 30.80 -7.03
CA PHE A 82 -32.18 30.22 -7.17
C PHE A 82 -31.31 30.46 -5.93
N ASN A 83 -31.42 31.62 -5.27
CA ASN A 83 -30.69 31.96 -4.05
C ASN A 83 -31.23 31.19 -2.84
N GLN A 84 -32.55 31.01 -2.72
CA GLN A 84 -33.13 30.12 -1.70
C GLN A 84 -32.74 28.66 -1.94
N TRP A 85 -32.67 28.24 -3.20
CA TRP A 85 -32.18 26.91 -3.59
C TRP A 85 -30.68 26.73 -3.32
N LEU A 86 -29.86 27.77 -3.56
CA LEU A 86 -28.42 27.84 -3.25
C LEU A 86 -28.14 27.87 -1.75
N GLN A 87 -28.99 28.52 -0.96
CA GLN A 87 -28.88 28.59 0.50
C GLN A 87 -29.14 27.23 1.16
N ASN A 88 -29.82 26.32 0.47
CA ASN A 88 -29.91 24.92 0.88
C ASN A 88 -28.60 24.22 0.49
N SER A 89 -27.61 24.25 1.38
CA SER A 89 -26.21 23.90 1.09
C SER A 89 -26.05 22.59 0.33
N THR A 90 -26.85 21.58 0.64
CA THR A 90 -26.85 20.29 -0.04
C THR A 90 -27.28 20.35 -1.51
N ASN A 91 -28.28 21.15 -1.87
CA ASN A 91 -28.70 21.29 -3.28
C ASN A 91 -27.64 22.00 -4.13
N PHE A 92 -26.97 23.01 -3.55
CA PHE A 92 -25.86 23.70 -4.21
C PHE A 92 -24.67 22.77 -4.48
N TRP A 93 -24.29 21.96 -3.49
CA TRP A 93 -23.18 21.01 -3.62
C TRP A 93 -23.48 19.93 -4.66
N THR A 94 -24.70 19.38 -4.65
CA THR A 94 -25.14 18.39 -5.65
C THR A 94 -25.09 18.98 -7.06
N ALA A 95 -25.56 20.22 -7.23
CA ALA A 95 -25.55 20.87 -8.52
C ALA A 95 -24.14 21.14 -9.04
N ILE A 96 -23.21 21.57 -8.18
CA ILE A 96 -21.80 21.75 -8.56
C ILE A 96 -21.16 20.43 -8.97
N VAL A 97 -21.37 19.35 -8.21
CA VAL A 97 -20.77 18.06 -8.54
C VAL A 97 -21.36 17.48 -9.83
N LEU A 98 -22.67 17.60 -10.03
CA LEU A 98 -23.32 17.20 -11.29
C LEU A 98 -22.84 18.05 -12.46
N PHE A 99 -22.69 19.36 -12.28
CA PHE A 99 -22.19 20.27 -13.32
C PHE A 99 -20.74 19.96 -13.69
N VAL A 100 -19.85 19.79 -12.70
CA VAL A 100 -18.44 19.43 -12.94
C VAL A 100 -18.33 18.04 -13.57
N GLY A 101 -19.11 17.06 -13.09
CA GLY A 101 -19.18 15.74 -13.68
C GLY A 101 -19.66 15.76 -15.13
N PHE A 102 -20.71 16.54 -15.43
CA PHE A 102 -21.25 16.70 -16.78
C PHE A 102 -20.26 17.40 -17.72
N VAL A 103 -19.60 18.46 -17.26
CA VAL A 103 -18.56 19.17 -18.04
C VAL A 103 -17.37 18.24 -18.31
N LEU A 104 -16.91 17.48 -17.32
CA LEU A 104 -15.81 16.53 -17.51
C LEU A 104 -16.18 15.40 -18.49
N LEU A 105 -17.37 14.80 -18.34
CA LEU A 105 -17.86 13.78 -19.28
C LEU A 105 -18.04 14.34 -20.69
N GLY A 106 -18.53 15.58 -20.83
CA GLY A 106 -18.64 16.28 -22.11
C GLY A 106 -17.28 16.53 -22.75
N LEU A 107 -16.30 17.02 -21.97
CA LEU A 107 -14.93 17.23 -22.46
C LEU A 107 -14.25 15.92 -22.85
N ILE A 108 -14.47 14.83 -22.11
CA ILE A 108 -13.98 13.49 -22.46
C ILE A 108 -14.65 12.99 -23.75
N GLY A 109 -15.97 13.16 -23.89
CA GLY A 109 -16.71 12.77 -25.08
C GLY A 109 -16.26 13.55 -26.33
N ILE A 110 -16.05 14.86 -26.21
CA ILE A 110 -15.52 15.70 -27.29
C ILE A 110 -14.09 15.29 -27.64
N ALA A 111 -13.24 15.06 -26.65
CA ALA A 111 -11.86 14.64 -26.89
C ALA A 111 -11.77 13.25 -27.52
N TYR A 112 -12.66 12.32 -27.14
CA TYR A 112 -12.77 10.99 -27.75
C TYR A 112 -13.30 11.05 -29.19
N ALA A 113 -14.37 11.82 -29.43
CA ALA A 113 -14.93 12.01 -30.77
C ALA A 113 -13.95 12.73 -31.73
N TRP A 114 -13.12 13.63 -31.19
CA TRP A 114 -12.09 14.33 -31.94
C TRP A 114 -10.86 13.44 -32.20
N GLY A 115 -10.40 12.70 -31.19
CA GLY A 115 -9.29 11.74 -31.31
C GLY A 115 -9.59 10.57 -32.24
N ALA A 116 -10.83 10.06 -32.24
CA ALA A 116 -11.27 8.99 -33.13
C ALA A 116 -11.31 9.40 -34.63
N ARG A 117 -11.29 10.71 -34.95
CA ARG A 117 -11.34 11.19 -36.33
C ARG A 117 -9.99 11.51 -36.94
N ASN A 118 -8.97 11.89 -36.15
CA ASN A 118 -7.79 12.55 -36.73
C ASN A 118 -6.40 12.07 -36.25
N ASP A 119 -6.24 11.38 -35.11
CA ASP A 119 -4.90 10.93 -34.66
C ASP A 119 -4.93 9.89 -33.52
N LEU A 120 -4.24 8.74 -33.71
CA LEU A 120 -4.07 7.67 -32.72
C LEU A 120 -3.36 8.16 -31.44
N GLN A 121 -2.51 9.19 -31.53
CA GLN A 121 -1.85 9.76 -30.35
C GLN A 121 -2.83 10.51 -29.45
N VAL A 122 -3.83 11.20 -30.00
CA VAL A 122 -4.84 11.92 -29.21
C VAL A 122 -5.74 10.94 -28.48
N ALA A 123 -6.11 9.83 -29.11
CA ALA A 123 -6.82 8.74 -28.44
C ALA A 123 -6.02 8.16 -27.25
N ALA A 124 -4.70 8.04 -27.38
CA ALA A 124 -3.81 7.63 -26.30
C ALA A 124 -3.69 8.68 -25.17
N TYR A 125 -3.82 9.98 -25.46
CA TYR A 125 -3.89 11.03 -24.43
C TYR A 125 -5.25 11.05 -23.72
N VAL A 126 -6.34 10.74 -24.43
CA VAL A 126 -7.70 10.68 -23.86
C VAL A 126 -7.88 9.43 -22.99
N SER A 127 -7.29 8.28 -23.37
CA SER A 127 -7.28 7.10 -22.51
C SER A 127 -6.50 7.31 -21.21
N ARG A 128 -5.48 8.19 -21.21
CA ARG A 128 -4.77 8.64 -19.99
C ARG A 128 -5.64 9.49 -19.05
N LEU A 129 -6.78 10.02 -19.52
CA LEU A 129 -7.78 10.69 -18.68
C LEU A 129 -8.82 9.73 -18.08
N GLY A 130 -8.80 8.44 -18.45
CA GLY A 130 -9.70 7.42 -17.91
C GLY A 130 -9.77 7.37 -16.37
N PRO A 131 -8.65 7.51 -15.64
CA PRO A 131 -8.67 7.61 -14.18
C PRO A 131 -9.42 8.84 -13.66
N PHE A 132 -9.34 9.99 -14.35
CA PHE A 132 -10.09 11.21 -14.00
C PHE A 132 -11.58 11.07 -14.33
N ALA A 133 -11.94 10.35 -15.40
CA ALA A 133 -13.32 10.01 -15.74
C ALA A 133 -13.96 9.12 -14.67
N LEU A 134 -13.24 8.09 -14.22
CA LEU A 134 -13.66 7.22 -13.12
C LEU A 134 -13.76 7.99 -11.79
N TRP A 135 -12.87 8.95 -11.55
CA TRP A 135 -12.93 9.84 -10.38
C TRP A 135 -14.14 10.78 -10.43
N ALA A 136 -14.43 11.36 -11.60
CA ALA A 136 -15.60 12.20 -11.82
C ALA A 136 -16.90 11.41 -11.65
N LEU A 137 -16.95 10.17 -12.17
CA LEU A 137 -18.08 9.27 -11.99
C LEU A 137 -18.26 8.90 -10.51
N ALA A 138 -17.18 8.59 -9.80
CA ALA A 138 -17.22 8.32 -8.36
C ALA A 138 -17.70 9.54 -7.54
N LEU A 139 -17.30 10.76 -7.93
CA LEU A 139 -17.80 12.01 -7.34
C LEU A 139 -19.30 12.21 -7.61
N VAL A 140 -19.78 11.94 -8.83
CA VAL A 140 -21.20 12.01 -9.17
C VAL A 140 -22.01 11.00 -8.37
N ILE A 141 -21.56 9.74 -8.29
CA ILE A 141 -22.21 8.70 -7.47
C ILE A 141 -22.23 9.11 -5.99
N TYR A 142 -21.11 9.62 -5.48
CA TYR A 142 -21.03 10.10 -4.10
C TYR A 142 -21.98 11.28 -3.85
N ALA A 143 -22.05 12.25 -4.76
CA ALA A 143 -22.97 13.37 -4.65
C ALA A 143 -24.42 12.89 -4.67
N LEU A 144 -24.79 11.96 -5.56
CA LEU A 144 -26.14 11.39 -5.59
C LEU A 144 -26.48 10.68 -4.26
N VAL A 145 -25.55 9.90 -3.69
CA VAL A 145 -25.71 9.24 -2.39
C VAL A 145 -25.77 10.25 -1.23
N ALA A 146 -24.96 11.31 -1.26
CA ALA A 146 -24.97 12.36 -0.25
C ALA A 146 -26.27 13.19 -0.31
N THR A 147 -26.79 13.44 -1.53
CA THR A 147 -28.07 14.12 -1.75
C THR A 147 -29.21 13.28 -1.19
N TRP A 148 -29.20 11.97 -1.47
CA TRP A 148 -30.14 11.01 -0.91
C TRP A 148 -30.12 11.03 0.63
N HIS A 149 -28.95 11.09 1.25
CA HIS A 149 -28.81 11.17 2.71
C HIS A 149 -29.25 12.51 3.30
N SER A 150 -29.10 13.62 2.55
CA SER A 150 -29.47 14.95 3.04
C SER A 150 -30.97 15.20 3.15
N PHE A 151 -31.80 14.44 2.42
CA PHE A 151 -33.26 14.54 2.50
C PHE A 151 -33.85 14.01 3.84
N GLY A 152 -33.04 13.51 4.78
CA GLY A 152 -33.51 13.05 6.10
C GLY A 152 -32.65 13.42 7.32
N ALA A 153 -31.65 14.30 7.19
CA ALA A 153 -30.43 14.20 8.00
C ALA A 153 -30.43 14.72 9.45
N ALA A 154 -31.41 15.47 9.95
CA ALA A 154 -31.30 15.98 11.33
C ALA A 154 -31.66 14.93 12.41
N GLN A 155 -32.53 13.95 12.08
CA GLN A 155 -32.94 12.88 13.01
C GLN A 155 -32.41 11.50 12.61
N LEU A 156 -32.02 11.29 11.34
CA LEU A 156 -31.46 10.01 10.89
C LEU A 156 -29.99 9.81 11.22
N GLU A 157 -29.15 10.85 11.38
CA GLU A 157 -27.69 10.67 11.45
C GLU A 157 -27.23 9.75 12.61
N ARG A 158 -27.99 9.68 13.73
CA ARG A 158 -27.75 8.69 14.79
C ARG A 158 -28.27 7.30 14.47
N ARG A 159 -29.30 7.15 13.63
CA ARG A 159 -29.87 5.85 13.21
C ARG A 159 -29.20 5.28 11.94
N THR A 160 -28.69 6.09 11.02
CA THR A 160 -28.04 5.63 9.78
C THR A 160 -26.58 5.22 9.95
N GLU A 161 -25.80 5.84 10.86
CA GLU A 161 -24.50 5.25 11.25
C GLU A 161 -24.67 3.85 11.89
N LEU A 162 -25.88 3.54 12.40
CA LEU A 162 -26.26 2.22 12.93
C LEU A 162 -26.89 1.28 11.88
N LEU A 163 -27.28 1.76 10.69
CA LEU A 163 -28.05 0.98 9.70
C LEU A 163 -27.36 0.77 8.34
N VAL A 164 -26.27 1.48 8.02
CA VAL A 164 -25.48 1.09 6.85
C VAL A 164 -24.73 -0.19 7.19
N ASP A 165 -25.25 -1.31 6.66
CA ASP A 165 -24.68 -2.64 6.81
C ASP A 165 -23.19 -2.60 6.42
N SER A 166 -22.31 -3.09 7.29
CA SER A 166 -20.87 -3.18 7.01
C SER A 166 -20.60 -3.91 5.69
N LYS A 167 -21.48 -4.84 5.31
CA LYS A 167 -21.44 -5.53 4.02
C LYS A 167 -21.51 -4.60 2.81
N PHE A 168 -22.22 -3.47 2.90
CA PHE A 168 -22.25 -2.50 1.80
C PHE A 168 -20.86 -1.93 1.54
N HIS A 169 -20.15 -1.54 2.59
CA HIS A 169 -18.81 -1.00 2.46
C HIS A 169 -17.81 -2.05 1.99
N ASP A 170 -17.91 -3.28 2.49
CA ASP A 170 -17.04 -4.37 2.05
C ASP A 170 -17.26 -4.66 0.55
N ARG A 171 -18.51 -4.67 0.08
CA ARG A 171 -18.83 -4.78 -1.35
C ARG A 171 -18.30 -3.61 -2.18
N LEU A 172 -18.39 -2.40 -1.65
CA LEU A 172 -17.84 -1.22 -2.33
C LEU A 172 -16.31 -1.31 -2.47
N MET A 173 -15.60 -1.72 -1.41
CA MET A 173 -14.15 -1.96 -1.47
C MET A 173 -13.82 -3.02 -2.53
N MET A 174 -14.59 -4.12 -2.58
CA MET A 174 -14.40 -5.19 -3.57
C MET A 174 -14.63 -4.69 -4.99
N LEU A 175 -15.68 -3.90 -5.20
CA LEU A 175 -15.95 -3.28 -6.49
C LEU A 175 -14.81 -2.36 -6.91
N LEU A 176 -14.27 -1.55 -5.99
CA LEU A 176 -13.13 -0.67 -6.28
C LEU A 176 -11.88 -1.44 -6.69
N VAL A 177 -11.53 -2.52 -5.97
CA VAL A 177 -10.40 -3.40 -6.31
C VAL A 177 -10.61 -4.09 -7.65
N PHE A 178 -11.82 -4.59 -7.91
CA PHE A 178 -12.17 -5.23 -9.18
C PHE A 178 -12.05 -4.26 -10.35
N LEU A 179 -12.71 -3.09 -10.26
CA LEU A 179 -12.69 -2.07 -11.32
C LEU A 179 -11.28 -1.56 -11.57
N PHE A 180 -10.50 -1.34 -10.50
CA PHE A 180 -9.11 -0.92 -10.64
C PHE A 180 -8.26 -2.00 -11.32
N GLY A 181 -8.39 -3.25 -10.89
CA GLY A 181 -7.66 -4.37 -11.45
C GLY A 181 -7.99 -4.60 -12.92
N VAL A 182 -9.27 -4.67 -13.27
CA VAL A 182 -9.72 -4.75 -14.68
C VAL A 182 -9.21 -3.56 -15.48
N GLY A 183 -9.31 -2.35 -14.93
CA GLY A 183 -8.79 -1.15 -15.60
C GLY A 183 -7.28 -1.22 -15.85
N LYS A 184 -6.50 -1.76 -14.91
CA LYS A 184 -5.05 -1.96 -15.08
C LYS A 184 -4.73 -3.11 -16.03
N THR A 185 -5.54 -4.16 -16.09
CA THR A 185 -5.37 -5.23 -17.09
C THR A 185 -5.62 -4.70 -18.51
N LEU A 186 -6.65 -3.88 -18.70
CA LEU A 186 -7.04 -3.38 -20.02
C LEU A 186 -6.18 -2.21 -20.52
N TRP A 187 -5.77 -1.30 -19.63
CA TRP A 187 -5.10 -0.04 -19.99
C TRP A 187 -3.80 0.22 -19.24
N GLY A 188 -3.43 -0.66 -18.30
CA GLY A 188 -2.17 -0.53 -17.59
C GLY A 188 -0.98 -0.84 -18.49
N GLU A 189 0.14 -0.17 -18.20
CA GLU A 189 1.39 -0.53 -18.84
C GLU A 189 1.96 -1.80 -18.19
N LEU A 190 2.68 -2.59 -18.98
CA LEU A 190 3.44 -3.74 -18.52
C LEU A 190 4.93 -3.40 -18.47
N ILE A 191 5.67 -4.09 -17.61
CA ILE A 191 7.12 -3.98 -17.55
C ILE A 191 7.75 -4.29 -18.92
N SER A 192 8.59 -3.38 -19.43
CA SER A 192 9.19 -3.55 -20.76
C SER A 192 10.25 -4.66 -20.81
N ILE A 193 10.82 -5.02 -19.66
CA ILE A 193 11.84 -6.05 -19.52
C ILE A 193 11.22 -7.43 -19.77
N GLY A 194 11.94 -8.31 -20.48
CA GLY A 194 11.47 -9.67 -20.75
C GLY A 194 10.15 -9.72 -21.53
N ARG A 195 9.79 -8.66 -22.28
CA ARG A 195 8.51 -8.52 -22.98
C ARG A 195 7.29 -8.71 -22.05
N GLY A 196 7.33 -8.12 -20.86
CA GLY A 196 6.24 -8.20 -19.87
C GLY A 196 6.49 -9.18 -18.73
N PHE A 197 7.46 -10.09 -18.87
CA PHE A 197 7.84 -11.02 -17.80
C PHE A 197 8.81 -10.42 -16.77
N GLY A 198 9.48 -9.30 -17.07
CA GLY A 198 10.45 -8.70 -16.16
C GLY A 198 11.74 -9.52 -15.99
N TRP A 199 12.35 -9.39 -14.81
CA TRP A 199 13.51 -10.19 -14.36
C TRP A 199 13.06 -11.56 -13.82
N ASP A 200 12.85 -11.70 -12.50
CA ASP A 200 12.38 -12.94 -11.86
C ASP A 200 11.15 -13.58 -12.51
N GLY A 201 10.23 -12.77 -13.03
CA GLY A 201 9.00 -13.25 -13.68
C GLY A 201 9.24 -13.96 -15.01
N GLY A 202 10.44 -13.87 -15.61
CA GLY A 202 10.82 -14.69 -16.75
C GLY A 202 10.64 -16.18 -16.45
N ILE A 203 11.24 -16.64 -15.35
CA ILE A 203 11.18 -18.03 -14.91
C ILE A 203 9.73 -18.43 -14.60
N TYR A 204 8.98 -17.57 -13.90
CA TYR A 204 7.59 -17.88 -13.53
C TYR A 204 6.65 -17.91 -14.75
N GLY A 205 6.91 -17.07 -15.75
CA GLY A 205 6.18 -17.08 -17.02
C GLY A 205 6.48 -18.33 -17.84
N ASP A 206 7.75 -18.76 -17.88
CA ASP A 206 8.16 -19.98 -18.57
C ASP A 206 7.54 -21.22 -17.92
N VAL A 207 7.47 -21.28 -16.58
CA VAL A 207 6.74 -22.35 -15.86
C VAL A 207 5.25 -22.34 -16.19
N ALA A 208 4.63 -21.16 -16.33
CA ALA A 208 3.22 -21.06 -16.70
C ALA A 208 2.94 -21.55 -18.13
N MET A 209 3.89 -21.34 -19.05
CA MET A 209 3.78 -21.81 -20.45
C MET A 209 4.14 -23.29 -20.61
N ASN A 210 5.15 -23.79 -19.89
CA ASN A 210 5.65 -25.16 -20.05
C ASN A 210 6.12 -25.79 -18.73
N PHE A 211 5.16 -26.05 -17.85
CA PHE A 211 5.41 -26.57 -16.50
C PHE A 211 6.31 -27.81 -16.46
N TYR A 212 6.02 -28.84 -17.27
CA TYR A 212 6.77 -30.09 -17.23
C TYR A 212 8.23 -29.89 -17.64
N LYS A 213 8.48 -29.13 -18.71
CA LYS A 213 9.84 -28.85 -19.17
C LYS A 213 10.62 -28.07 -18.10
N GLU A 214 10.04 -27.01 -17.56
CA GLU A 214 10.79 -26.15 -16.63
C GLU A 214 11.01 -26.78 -15.25
N VAL A 215 10.00 -27.48 -14.71
CA VAL A 215 10.07 -28.03 -13.34
C VAL A 215 10.70 -29.43 -13.31
N VAL A 216 10.38 -30.30 -14.27
CA VAL A 216 10.81 -31.71 -14.24
C VAL A 216 12.07 -31.94 -15.06
N VAL A 217 12.15 -31.38 -16.28
CA VAL A 217 13.27 -31.62 -17.19
C VAL A 217 14.46 -30.69 -16.88
N ASN A 218 14.22 -29.37 -16.85
CA ASN A 218 15.28 -28.39 -16.63
C ASN A 218 15.68 -28.32 -15.15
N GLN A 219 14.75 -28.58 -14.23
CA GLN A 219 14.88 -28.43 -12.78
C GLN A 219 15.28 -27.01 -12.37
N LEU A 220 14.37 -26.32 -11.70
CA LEU A 220 14.60 -24.95 -11.24
C LEU A 220 15.58 -24.90 -10.06
N PHE A 221 16.19 -23.75 -9.81
CA PHE A 221 16.89 -23.53 -8.54
C PHE A 221 15.93 -23.62 -7.36
N GLU A 222 16.48 -23.98 -6.19
CA GLU A 222 15.73 -24.14 -4.95
C GLU A 222 14.88 -22.90 -4.60
N PHE A 223 15.44 -21.71 -4.81
CA PHE A 223 14.75 -20.45 -4.60
C PHE A 223 13.51 -20.28 -5.49
N ASN A 224 13.58 -20.73 -6.75
CA ASN A 224 12.51 -20.57 -7.73
C ASN A 224 11.43 -21.62 -7.56
N ILE A 225 11.80 -22.89 -7.31
CA ILE A 225 10.82 -23.97 -7.14
C ILE A 225 9.89 -23.74 -5.96
N GLN A 226 10.39 -23.08 -4.93
CA GLN A 226 9.64 -22.67 -3.73
C GLN A 226 8.63 -21.53 -3.98
N ARG A 227 8.50 -21.07 -5.22
CA ARG A 227 7.65 -19.93 -5.62
C ARG A 227 6.79 -20.23 -6.86
N ILE A 228 6.64 -21.51 -7.23
CA ILE A 228 5.96 -21.90 -8.48
C ILE A 228 4.43 -21.94 -8.39
N LEU A 229 3.83 -21.91 -7.20
CA LEU A 229 2.38 -22.16 -7.06
C LEU A 229 1.52 -21.21 -7.92
N PRO A 230 1.77 -19.88 -7.98
CA PRO A 230 1.05 -19.00 -8.91
C PRO A 230 1.16 -19.44 -10.37
N SER A 231 2.38 -19.75 -10.85
CA SER A 231 2.61 -20.23 -12.21
C SER A 231 1.88 -21.54 -12.51
N THR A 232 1.87 -22.48 -11.56
CA THR A 232 1.16 -23.75 -11.69
C THR A 232 -0.35 -23.53 -11.84
N ILE A 233 -0.93 -22.64 -11.02
CA ILE A 233 -2.36 -22.32 -11.10
C ILE A 233 -2.70 -21.68 -12.46
N VAL A 234 -1.87 -20.75 -12.93
CA VAL A 234 -2.07 -20.12 -14.24
C VAL A 234 -1.92 -21.14 -15.37
N HIS A 235 -0.90 -22.00 -15.34
CA HIS A 235 -0.69 -23.08 -16.32
C HIS A 235 -1.92 -24.00 -16.43
N LEU A 236 -2.39 -24.50 -15.29
CA LEU A 236 -3.55 -25.38 -15.24
C LEU A 236 -4.82 -24.66 -15.68
N GLY A 237 -5.00 -23.40 -15.29
CA GLY A 237 -6.14 -22.58 -15.70
C GLY A 237 -6.21 -22.38 -17.21
N LEU A 238 -5.09 -22.04 -17.86
CA LEU A 238 -5.01 -21.90 -19.32
C LEU A 238 -5.27 -23.23 -20.03
N ARG A 239 -4.64 -24.31 -19.57
CA ARG A 239 -4.81 -25.65 -20.15
C ARG A 239 -6.24 -26.16 -20.04
N LEU A 240 -6.88 -26.02 -18.88
CA LEU A 240 -8.27 -26.43 -18.67
C LEU A 240 -9.26 -25.59 -19.49
N SER A 241 -8.92 -24.35 -19.78
CA SER A 241 -9.74 -23.45 -20.60
C SER A 241 -9.52 -23.64 -22.12
N GLY A 242 -8.60 -24.53 -22.53
CA GLY A 242 -8.23 -24.71 -23.93
C GLY A 242 -7.55 -23.49 -24.56
N VAL A 243 -7.02 -22.57 -23.74
CA VAL A 243 -6.31 -21.38 -24.20
C VAL A 243 -4.87 -21.76 -24.55
N GLU A 244 -4.37 -21.25 -25.68
CA GLU A 244 -2.99 -21.48 -26.11
C GLU A 244 -2.00 -20.99 -25.04
N LEU A 245 -0.99 -21.82 -24.74
CA LEU A 245 0.07 -21.53 -23.77
C LEU A 245 1.12 -20.59 -24.37
N SER A 246 0.70 -19.38 -24.71
CA SER A 246 1.55 -18.30 -25.22
C SER A 246 1.96 -17.33 -24.10
N ARG A 247 2.94 -16.48 -24.38
CA ARG A 247 3.41 -15.45 -23.44
C ARG A 247 2.31 -14.46 -23.08
N GLU A 248 1.60 -13.97 -24.09
CA GLU A 248 0.54 -12.98 -23.95
C GLU A 248 -0.59 -13.54 -23.08
N ASN A 249 -0.99 -14.80 -23.31
CA ASN A 249 -1.98 -15.49 -22.51
C ASN A 249 -1.49 -15.81 -21.10
N ALA A 250 -0.20 -16.11 -20.91
CA ALA A 250 0.38 -16.27 -19.58
C ALA A 250 0.32 -14.96 -18.77
N ILE A 251 0.73 -13.83 -19.34
CA ILE A 251 0.64 -12.51 -18.69
C ILE A 251 -0.80 -12.20 -18.31
N LEU A 252 -1.74 -12.36 -19.25
CA LEU A 252 -3.16 -12.12 -19.00
C LEU A 252 -3.70 -13.07 -17.92
N GLY A 253 -3.30 -14.33 -17.94
CA GLY A 253 -3.63 -15.32 -16.92
C GLY A 253 -3.16 -14.89 -15.53
N PHE A 254 -1.94 -14.38 -15.40
CA PHE A 254 -1.43 -13.81 -14.16
C PHE A 254 -2.20 -12.57 -13.72
N GLN A 255 -2.57 -11.67 -14.64
CA GLN A 255 -3.38 -10.49 -14.31
C GLN A 255 -4.75 -10.88 -13.77
N ILE A 256 -5.45 -11.81 -14.42
CA ILE A 256 -6.74 -12.34 -13.97
C ILE A 256 -6.59 -13.03 -12.61
N PHE A 257 -5.56 -13.87 -12.46
CA PHE A 257 -5.23 -14.54 -11.21
C PHE A 257 -5.00 -13.53 -10.08
N ASN A 258 -4.18 -12.48 -10.32
CA ASN A 258 -3.90 -11.44 -9.34
C ASN A 258 -5.18 -10.71 -8.91
N ILE A 259 -6.10 -10.38 -9.83
CA ILE A 259 -7.41 -9.80 -9.48
C ILE A 259 -8.20 -10.76 -8.58
N ALA A 260 -8.30 -12.04 -8.97
CA ALA A 260 -9.06 -13.02 -8.23
C ALA A 260 -8.52 -13.23 -6.80
N VAL A 261 -7.20 -13.38 -6.64
CA VAL A 261 -6.60 -13.56 -5.31
C VAL A 261 -6.67 -12.30 -4.46
N LEU A 262 -6.59 -11.10 -5.05
CA LEU A 262 -6.72 -9.84 -4.31
C LEU A 262 -8.16 -9.60 -3.84
N LEU A 263 -9.17 -10.00 -4.63
CA LEU A 263 -10.57 -10.00 -4.22
C LEU A 263 -10.83 -11.02 -3.12
N LEU A 264 -10.26 -12.23 -3.22
CA LEU A 264 -10.30 -13.21 -2.14
C LEU A 264 -9.66 -12.65 -0.87
N GLY A 265 -8.49 -12.01 -0.99
CA GLY A 265 -7.83 -11.32 0.11
C GLY A 265 -8.74 -10.30 0.77
N LEU A 266 -9.42 -9.45 -0.02
CA LEU A 266 -10.33 -8.43 0.52
C LEU A 266 -11.58 -9.03 1.17
N TYR A 267 -12.11 -10.11 0.62
CA TYR A 267 -13.18 -10.88 1.27
C TYR A 267 -12.71 -11.41 2.64
N VAL A 268 -11.53 -12.03 2.70
CA VAL A 268 -10.94 -12.50 3.96
C VAL A 268 -10.67 -11.34 4.91
N TRP A 269 -10.21 -10.20 4.41
CA TRP A 269 -10.04 -8.98 5.20
C TRP A 269 -11.34 -8.53 5.88
N SER A 270 -12.49 -8.58 5.19
CA SER A 270 -13.78 -8.25 5.82
C SER A 270 -14.07 -9.17 7.01
N LYS A 271 -13.72 -10.46 6.90
CA LYS A 271 -13.84 -11.42 8.01
C LYS A 271 -12.86 -11.13 9.13
N ILE A 272 -11.61 -10.77 8.83
CA ILE A 272 -10.63 -10.35 9.85
C ILE A 272 -11.16 -9.11 10.58
N ALA A 273 -11.71 -8.14 9.86
CA ALA A 273 -12.26 -6.93 10.45
C ALA A 273 -13.47 -7.20 11.35
N ASP A 274 -14.32 -8.17 10.99
CA ASP A 274 -15.40 -8.67 11.85
C ASP A 274 -14.82 -9.30 13.13
N GLU A 275 -13.84 -10.20 13.02
CA GLU A 275 -13.21 -10.88 14.17
C GLU A 275 -12.49 -9.91 15.13
N LEU A 276 -11.86 -8.87 14.57
CA LEU A 276 -11.19 -7.82 15.33
C LEU A 276 -12.15 -6.73 15.80
N LYS A 277 -13.45 -6.83 15.48
CA LYS A 277 -14.49 -5.85 15.84
C LYS A 277 -14.10 -4.43 15.42
N LEU A 278 -13.55 -4.28 14.21
CA LEU A 278 -13.15 -2.99 13.67
C LEU A 278 -14.39 -2.19 13.25
N ASN A 279 -14.45 -0.93 13.68
CA ASN A 279 -15.49 -0.02 13.21
C ASN A 279 -15.29 0.31 11.73
N ILE A 280 -16.34 0.80 11.07
CA ILE A 280 -16.30 1.02 9.62
C ILE A 280 -15.20 1.99 9.16
N ARG A 281 -14.91 3.04 9.93
CA ARG A 281 -13.88 4.02 9.59
C ARG A 281 -12.49 3.39 9.65
N THR A 282 -12.27 2.52 10.63
CA THR A 282 -11.04 1.74 10.77
C THR A 282 -10.90 0.69 9.65
N ARG A 283 -12.01 0.09 9.18
CA ARG A 283 -11.99 -0.79 8.00
C ARG A 283 -11.49 -0.06 6.76
N TRP A 284 -12.00 1.15 6.51
CA TRP A 284 -11.51 1.99 5.41
C TRP A 284 -10.05 2.40 5.60
N LEU A 285 -9.64 2.71 6.84
CA LEU A 285 -8.24 3.03 7.13
C LEU A 285 -7.30 1.86 6.80
N ALA A 286 -7.69 0.64 7.15
CA ALA A 286 -6.95 -0.56 6.79
C ALA A 286 -7.00 -0.86 5.29
N PHE A 287 -8.14 -0.65 4.64
CA PHE A 287 -8.24 -0.75 3.18
C PHE A 287 -7.25 0.20 2.49
N ILE A 288 -7.12 1.45 2.97
CA ILE A 288 -6.10 2.39 2.50
C ILE A 288 -4.70 1.82 2.70
N GLY A 289 -4.39 1.26 3.87
CA GLY A 289 -3.09 0.67 4.16
C GLY A 289 -2.73 -0.54 3.30
N LEU A 290 -3.72 -1.38 2.97
CA LEU A 290 -3.53 -2.59 2.16
C LEU A 290 -3.47 -2.30 0.66
N TYR A 291 -4.34 -1.43 0.17
CA TYR A 291 -4.64 -1.30 -1.25
C TYR A 291 -4.27 0.06 -1.85
N LEU A 292 -4.06 1.13 -1.08
CA LEU A 292 -3.68 2.45 -1.62
C LEU A 292 -2.18 2.74 -1.41
N ASN A 293 -1.35 1.89 -1.99
CA ASN A 293 0.12 1.97 -1.93
C ASN A 293 0.77 1.53 -3.25
N TYR A 294 2.09 1.68 -3.39
CA TYR A 294 2.82 1.30 -4.60
C TYR A 294 2.72 -0.20 -4.90
N ALA A 295 2.84 -1.05 -3.88
CA ALA A 295 2.77 -2.50 -4.03
C ALA A 295 1.50 -2.94 -4.77
N PHE A 296 0.32 -2.44 -4.34
CA PHE A 296 -0.94 -2.79 -4.98
C PHE A 296 -1.23 -1.94 -6.23
N LEU A 297 -1.19 -0.61 -6.13
CA LEU A 297 -1.66 0.26 -7.20
C LEU A 297 -0.72 0.26 -8.43
N LYS A 298 0.53 -0.17 -8.28
CA LYS A 298 1.51 -0.19 -9.36
C LYS A 298 2.14 -1.56 -9.56
N GLN A 299 2.86 -2.09 -8.56
CA GLN A 299 3.71 -3.27 -8.75
C GLN A 299 2.93 -4.50 -9.25
N MET A 300 1.84 -4.88 -8.59
CA MET A 300 1.10 -6.12 -8.88
C MET A 300 0.49 -6.19 -10.29
N PHE A 301 0.32 -5.06 -10.96
CA PHE A 301 -0.25 -4.99 -12.31
C PHE A 301 0.79 -4.60 -13.37
N PHE A 302 1.76 -3.77 -13.00
CA PHE A 302 2.90 -3.43 -13.86
C PHE A 302 3.79 -4.65 -14.11
N TYR A 303 3.96 -5.48 -13.08
CA TYR A 303 4.79 -6.66 -13.11
C TYR A 303 3.99 -7.86 -12.59
N PRO A 304 3.02 -8.35 -13.39
CA PRO A 304 1.99 -9.28 -12.91
C PRO A 304 2.49 -10.71 -12.69
N VAL A 305 3.60 -11.09 -13.33
CA VAL A 305 4.18 -12.45 -13.32
C VAL A 305 5.04 -12.69 -12.06
N LEU A 306 4.58 -12.18 -10.92
CA LEU A 306 5.25 -12.30 -9.62
C LEU A 306 4.32 -12.96 -8.60
N THR A 307 4.87 -13.39 -7.47
CA THR A 307 4.12 -14.13 -6.44
C THR A 307 3.48 -13.24 -5.37
N ASP A 308 3.75 -11.93 -5.40
CA ASP A 308 3.40 -10.96 -4.35
C ASP A 308 1.89 -10.92 -4.04
N ALA A 309 1.04 -10.99 -5.08
CA ALA A 309 -0.42 -10.95 -4.92
C ALA A 309 -0.98 -12.19 -4.21
N LEU A 310 -0.42 -13.37 -4.46
CA LEU A 310 -0.81 -14.56 -3.69
C LEU A 310 -0.23 -14.49 -2.27
N ALA A 311 1.02 -14.04 -2.11
CA ALA A 311 1.68 -13.95 -0.82
C ALA A 311 0.93 -13.05 0.18
N ILE A 312 0.42 -11.88 -0.26
CA ILE A 312 -0.41 -11.02 0.61
C ILE A 312 -1.73 -11.70 1.01
N THR A 313 -2.37 -12.41 0.09
CA THR A 313 -3.62 -13.13 0.35
C THR A 313 -3.42 -14.31 1.29
N LEU A 314 -2.31 -15.06 1.14
CA LEU A 314 -1.93 -16.10 2.09
C LEU A 314 -1.68 -15.48 3.48
N GLY A 315 -1.03 -14.32 3.55
CA GLY A 315 -0.89 -13.52 4.78
C GLY A 315 -2.22 -13.23 5.48
N MET A 316 -3.22 -12.78 4.72
CA MET A 316 -4.57 -12.56 5.23
C MET A 316 -5.22 -13.86 5.71
N LEU A 317 -5.12 -14.93 4.93
CA LEU A 317 -5.65 -16.25 5.31
C LEU A 317 -5.00 -16.78 6.59
N ALA A 318 -3.69 -16.62 6.77
CA ALA A 318 -2.98 -17.04 7.98
C ALA A 318 -3.49 -16.29 9.21
N LEU A 319 -3.63 -14.96 9.10
CA LEU A 319 -4.19 -14.16 10.18
C LEU A 319 -5.62 -14.60 10.48
N TYR A 320 -6.47 -14.76 9.47
CA TYR A 320 -7.87 -15.17 9.66
C TYR A 320 -7.99 -16.55 10.31
N PHE A 321 -7.27 -17.56 9.81
CA PHE A 321 -7.31 -18.91 10.37
C PHE A 321 -6.72 -18.96 11.78
N TYR A 322 -5.69 -18.17 12.07
CA TYR A 322 -5.20 -18.01 13.43
C TYR A 322 -6.24 -17.38 14.36
N LEU A 323 -6.93 -16.33 13.92
CA LEU A 323 -8.00 -15.69 14.69
C LEU A 323 -9.16 -16.66 14.98
N LYS A 324 -9.45 -17.57 14.05
CA LYS A 324 -10.48 -18.61 14.16
C LYS A 324 -10.02 -19.91 14.85
N ASP A 325 -8.74 -20.04 15.21
CA ASP A 325 -8.11 -21.30 15.68
C ASP A 325 -8.34 -22.49 14.71
N TRP A 326 -8.37 -22.22 13.40
CA TRP A 326 -8.59 -23.23 12.34
C TRP A 326 -7.27 -23.90 11.92
N ARG A 327 -6.79 -24.81 12.76
CA ARG A 327 -5.45 -25.43 12.61
C ARG A 327 -5.29 -26.27 11.34
N TRP A 328 -6.33 -26.99 10.92
CA TRP A 328 -6.29 -27.73 9.65
C TRP A 328 -6.14 -26.81 8.45
N ALA A 329 -6.85 -25.68 8.44
CA ALA A 329 -6.70 -24.68 7.40
C ALA A 329 -5.29 -24.05 7.40
N MET A 330 -4.68 -23.86 8.58
CA MET A 330 -3.28 -23.44 8.71
C MET A 330 -2.29 -24.48 8.15
N LEU A 331 -2.52 -25.79 8.31
CA LEU A 331 -1.67 -26.84 7.72
C LEU A 331 -1.77 -26.85 6.18
N LEU A 332 -2.97 -26.67 5.62
CA LEU A 332 -3.13 -26.51 4.16
C LEU A 332 -2.42 -25.23 3.67
N LEU A 333 -2.52 -24.15 4.45
CA LEU A 333 -1.84 -22.91 4.15
C LEU A 333 -0.31 -23.04 4.21
N LEU A 334 0.21 -23.89 5.10
CA LEU A 334 1.64 -24.20 5.20
C LEU A 334 2.15 -24.79 3.88
N VAL A 335 1.39 -25.72 3.29
CA VAL A 335 1.72 -26.31 1.98
C VAL A 335 1.71 -25.25 0.88
N ALA A 336 0.66 -24.43 0.82
CA ALA A 336 0.57 -23.36 -0.18
C ALA A 336 1.70 -22.31 -0.04
N ALA A 337 2.04 -21.95 1.20
CA ALA A 337 3.11 -21.02 1.52
C ALA A 337 4.49 -21.56 1.13
N ALA A 338 4.74 -22.87 1.25
CA ALA A 338 6.02 -23.48 0.87
C ALA A 338 6.35 -23.34 -0.62
N PHE A 339 5.33 -23.18 -1.47
CA PHE A 339 5.47 -22.98 -2.92
C PHE A 339 5.11 -21.57 -3.38
N THR A 340 4.94 -20.62 -2.45
CA THR A 340 4.66 -19.21 -2.76
C THR A 340 5.65 -18.27 -2.08
N TRP A 341 5.83 -18.45 -0.76
CA TRP A 341 6.60 -17.57 0.10
C TRP A 341 7.18 -18.34 1.31
N PRO A 342 8.38 -18.95 1.16
CA PRO A 342 8.93 -19.94 2.09
C PRO A 342 9.05 -19.47 3.54
N LEU A 343 9.41 -18.20 3.74
CA LEU A 343 9.50 -17.61 5.07
C LEU A 343 8.19 -17.68 5.85
N MET A 344 7.05 -17.62 5.14
CA MET A 344 5.73 -17.73 5.75
C MET A 344 5.50 -19.12 6.37
N VAL A 345 6.17 -20.18 5.89
CA VAL A 345 6.10 -21.52 6.48
C VAL A 345 6.57 -21.50 7.94
N ILE A 346 7.70 -20.84 8.21
CA ILE A 346 8.22 -20.69 9.58
C ILE A 346 7.22 -19.92 10.44
N GLY A 347 6.65 -18.85 9.90
CA GLY A 347 5.60 -18.08 10.59
C GLY A 347 4.38 -18.93 10.94
N ILE A 348 3.88 -19.74 10.00
CA ILE A 348 2.74 -20.64 10.22
C ILE A 348 3.06 -21.71 11.27
N LEU A 349 4.27 -22.27 11.27
CA LEU A 349 4.71 -23.22 12.29
C LEU A 349 4.70 -22.60 13.69
N ILE A 350 5.15 -21.35 13.84
CA ILE A 350 5.06 -20.62 15.11
C ILE A 350 3.60 -20.46 15.56
N LEU A 351 2.71 -20.08 14.65
CA LEU A 351 1.28 -19.90 14.95
C LEU A 351 0.56 -21.23 15.26
N LEU A 352 0.97 -22.34 14.65
CA LEU A 352 0.48 -23.69 14.96
C LEU A 352 0.98 -24.18 16.32
N ALA A 353 2.25 -23.92 16.64
CA ALA A 353 2.87 -24.28 17.90
C ALA A 353 2.21 -23.55 19.08
N PHE A 354 1.86 -22.28 18.89
CA PHE A 354 1.33 -21.41 19.93
C PHE A 354 -0.01 -20.80 19.48
N PRO A 355 -1.14 -21.50 19.69
CA PRO A 355 -2.45 -21.03 19.25
C PRO A 355 -2.86 -19.75 19.98
N ARG A 356 -3.89 -19.07 19.46
CA ARG A 356 -4.43 -17.85 20.03
C ARG A 356 -4.83 -18.04 21.49
N GLN A 357 -4.37 -17.13 22.35
CA GLN A 357 -4.77 -17.05 23.75
C GLN A 357 -5.01 -15.59 24.12
N ASP A 358 -6.11 -15.32 24.80
CA ASP A 358 -6.34 -13.99 25.38
C ASP A 358 -5.64 -13.91 26.74
N THR A 359 -4.34 -13.63 26.70
CA THR A 359 -3.50 -13.60 27.92
C THR A 359 -3.49 -12.24 28.60
N GLY A 360 -4.24 -11.26 28.09
CA GLY A 360 -4.00 -9.85 28.41
C GLY A 360 -2.60 -9.38 27.98
N SER A 361 -2.28 -8.11 28.22
CA SER A 361 -0.98 -7.52 27.87
C SER A 361 -0.21 -7.09 29.12
N ALA A 362 0.20 -8.06 29.96
CA ALA A 362 1.07 -7.76 31.09
C ALA A 362 2.46 -7.34 30.56
N SER A 363 2.85 -6.09 30.84
CA SER A 363 4.16 -5.56 30.45
C SER A 363 5.31 -6.37 31.08
N ALA A 364 6.43 -6.44 30.37
CA ALA A 364 7.64 -7.07 30.87
C ALA A 364 8.27 -6.21 31.99
N PRO A 365 9.08 -6.79 32.89
CA PRO A 365 9.93 -6.01 33.77
C PRO A 365 10.83 -5.07 32.95
N TRP A 366 10.75 -3.76 33.19
CA TRP A 366 11.39 -2.75 32.33
C TRP A 366 12.90 -2.97 32.13
N ARG A 367 13.61 -3.45 33.17
CA ARG A 367 15.06 -3.75 33.10
C ARG A 367 15.35 -4.89 32.13
N LEU A 368 14.54 -5.95 32.17
CA LEU A 368 14.73 -7.11 31.32
C LEU A 368 14.48 -6.76 29.86
N ASN A 369 13.42 -6.00 29.61
CA ASN A 369 13.11 -5.46 28.28
C ASN A 369 14.23 -4.53 27.76
N LEU A 370 14.72 -3.61 28.61
CA LEU A 370 15.85 -2.74 28.28
C LEU A 370 17.09 -3.53 27.86
N TRP A 371 17.51 -4.51 28.66
CA TRP A 371 18.70 -5.31 28.36
C TRP A 371 18.53 -6.18 27.12
N ALA A 372 17.35 -6.75 26.90
CA ALA A 372 17.07 -7.54 25.70
C ALA A 372 17.12 -6.67 24.43
N ALA A 373 16.51 -5.47 24.46
CA ALA A 373 16.57 -4.52 23.36
C ALA A 373 18.00 -4.03 23.09
N LEU A 374 18.78 -3.75 24.14
CA LEU A 374 20.20 -3.41 24.02
C LEU A 374 21.00 -4.56 23.39
N ALA A 375 20.81 -5.80 23.86
CA ALA A 375 21.51 -6.96 23.34
C ALA A 375 21.23 -7.19 21.85
N LEU A 376 19.97 -7.06 21.40
CA LEU A 376 19.61 -7.18 19.99
C LEU A 376 20.20 -6.05 19.13
N SER A 377 20.25 -4.83 19.68
CA SER A 377 20.87 -3.69 18.99
C SER A 377 22.38 -3.87 18.83
N LEU A 378 23.06 -4.38 19.87
CA LEU A 378 24.48 -4.71 19.84
C LEU A 378 24.78 -5.90 18.91
N LEU A 379 23.90 -6.91 18.86
CA LEU A 379 24.01 -8.02 17.93
C LEU A 379 23.92 -7.54 16.47
N TRP A 380 22.95 -6.66 16.17
CA TRP A 380 22.86 -6.03 14.85
C TRP A 380 24.12 -5.20 14.53
N LEU A 381 24.62 -4.41 15.49
CA LEU A 381 25.86 -3.65 15.32
C LEU A 381 27.06 -4.56 15.03
N PHE A 382 27.17 -5.67 15.76
CA PHE A 382 28.22 -6.66 15.52
C PHE A 382 28.13 -7.24 14.11
N ALA A 383 26.93 -7.59 13.64
CA ALA A 383 26.73 -8.09 12.28
C ALA A 383 27.14 -7.06 11.22
N VAL A 384 26.76 -5.79 11.42
CA VAL A 384 27.21 -4.66 10.58
C VAL A 384 28.73 -4.54 10.58
N ILE A 385 29.38 -4.57 11.75
CA ILE A 385 30.83 -4.44 11.87
C ILE A 385 31.54 -5.59 11.15
N TYR A 386 31.10 -6.82 11.40
CA TYR A 386 31.68 -8.03 10.85
C TYR A 386 31.59 -8.06 9.32
N TYR A 387 30.39 -7.90 8.75
CA TYR A 387 30.23 -8.01 7.29
C TYR A 387 30.83 -6.83 6.53
N HIS A 388 30.70 -5.60 7.06
CA HIS A 388 31.17 -4.42 6.35
C HIS A 388 32.66 -4.17 6.50
N PHE A 389 33.18 -4.21 7.74
CA PHE A 389 34.56 -3.79 8.03
C PHE A 389 35.55 -4.95 8.10
N ILE A 390 35.11 -6.17 8.48
CA ILE A 390 36.02 -7.32 8.64
C ILE A 390 36.06 -8.15 7.35
N GLU A 391 34.93 -8.66 6.88
CA GLU A 391 34.92 -9.47 5.65
C GLU A 391 35.08 -8.62 4.38
N GLY A 392 34.89 -7.29 4.48
CA GLY A 392 34.95 -6.40 3.32
C GLY A 392 33.94 -6.75 2.23
N ARG A 393 32.86 -7.47 2.58
CA ARG A 393 31.84 -7.87 1.62
C ARG A 393 31.09 -6.64 1.15
N TYR A 394 31.11 -6.42 -0.15
CA TYR A 394 30.13 -5.58 -0.83
C TYR A 394 29.10 -6.51 -1.45
N PRO A 395 27.80 -6.20 -1.38
CA PRO A 395 26.80 -7.04 -2.03
C PRO A 395 27.12 -7.16 -3.53
N ASP A 396 27.19 -8.40 -4.05
CA ASP A 396 27.65 -8.76 -5.40
C ASP A 396 26.88 -8.14 -6.59
N PHE A 397 25.96 -7.20 -6.32
CA PHE A 397 25.11 -6.56 -7.33
C PHE A 397 25.40 -5.06 -7.53
N GLY A 398 26.62 -4.60 -7.22
CA GLY A 398 26.98 -3.19 -7.41
C GLY A 398 26.25 -2.22 -6.48
N LEU A 399 25.71 -2.72 -5.35
CA LEU A 399 25.19 -1.89 -4.26
C LEU A 399 26.37 -1.22 -3.57
N ALA A 400 26.89 -0.15 -4.17
CA ALA A 400 27.93 0.66 -3.56
C ALA A 400 27.34 1.34 -2.32
N ILE A 401 27.74 0.88 -1.14
CA ILE A 401 27.43 1.53 0.13
C ILE A 401 27.89 2.98 0.02
N TYR A 402 26.96 3.92 0.23
CA TYR A 402 27.28 5.34 0.15
C TYR A 402 28.11 5.76 1.37
N ARG A 403 29.44 5.64 1.23
CA ARG A 403 30.44 5.86 2.29
C ARG A 403 30.21 7.12 3.13
N PRO A 404 29.84 8.28 2.56
CA PRO A 404 29.65 9.50 3.34
C PRO A 404 28.56 9.39 4.42
N THR A 405 27.56 8.51 4.24
CA THR A 405 26.42 8.42 5.17
C THR A 405 26.46 7.24 6.12
N VAL A 406 27.39 6.28 5.95
CA VAL A 406 27.48 5.07 6.80
C VAL A 406 27.56 5.42 8.28
N TRP A 407 28.38 6.42 8.63
CA TRP A 407 28.56 6.88 10.01
C TRP A 407 27.30 7.48 10.63
N LEU A 408 26.36 7.96 9.82
CA LEU A 408 25.04 8.40 10.27
C LEU A 408 24.03 7.25 10.27
N SER A 409 24.12 6.33 9.31
CA SER A 409 23.25 5.16 9.21
C SER A 409 23.38 4.23 10.42
N ILE A 410 24.60 3.99 10.91
CA ILE A 410 24.87 3.10 12.05
C ILE A 410 24.15 3.56 13.34
N PRO A 411 24.35 4.79 13.86
CA PRO A 411 23.69 5.23 15.08
C PRO A 411 22.17 5.33 14.92
N LEU A 412 21.67 5.74 13.75
CA LEU A 412 20.22 5.77 13.51
C LEU A 412 19.61 4.37 13.43
N GLY A 413 20.33 3.42 12.82
CA GLY A 413 19.97 2.00 12.81
C GLY A 413 19.95 1.42 14.22
N LEU A 414 20.97 1.71 15.05
CA LEU A 414 21.01 1.33 16.48
C LEU A 414 19.78 1.85 17.23
N VAL A 415 19.47 3.14 17.11
CA VAL A 415 18.31 3.75 17.77
C VAL A 415 17.00 3.11 17.27
N PHE A 416 16.90 2.87 15.97
CA PHE A 416 15.72 2.22 15.39
C PHE A 416 15.53 0.80 15.93
N VAL A 417 16.56 -0.05 15.86
CA VAL A 417 16.52 -1.44 16.36
C VAL A 417 16.22 -1.45 17.85
N PHE A 418 16.84 -0.58 18.63
CA PHE A 418 16.59 -0.45 20.06
C PHE A 418 15.12 -0.13 20.34
N LEU A 419 14.57 0.92 19.73
CA LEU A 419 13.18 1.33 19.96
C LEU A 419 12.19 0.28 19.45
N LEU A 420 12.48 -0.37 18.32
CA LEU A 420 11.69 -1.44 17.76
C LEU A 420 11.55 -2.59 18.75
N PHE A 421 12.67 -3.11 19.26
CA PHE A 421 12.64 -4.25 20.18
C PHE A 421 12.26 -3.87 21.60
N PHE A 422 12.56 -2.65 22.06
CA PHE A 422 12.12 -2.18 23.38
C PHE A 422 10.59 -2.17 23.51
N TYR A 423 9.86 -1.85 22.45
CA TYR A 423 8.40 -1.94 22.51
C TYR A 423 7.87 -3.33 22.12
N ALA A 424 8.50 -4.01 21.17
CA ALA A 424 8.06 -5.34 20.73
C ALA A 424 8.31 -6.45 21.76
N LEU A 425 9.24 -6.24 22.70
CA LEU A 425 9.53 -7.16 23.80
C LEU A 425 8.80 -6.75 25.10
N ASP A 426 7.92 -5.74 25.11
CA ASP A 426 7.17 -5.33 26.30
C ASP A 426 6.00 -6.29 26.64
N SER A 427 6.31 -7.58 26.80
CA SER A 427 5.38 -8.60 27.28
C SER A 427 6.07 -9.57 28.23
N LYS A 428 5.47 -9.77 29.40
CA LYS A 428 5.93 -10.75 30.39
C LYS A 428 5.98 -12.17 29.82
N SER A 429 5.06 -12.53 28.91
CA SER A 429 4.99 -13.88 28.34
C SER A 429 6.23 -14.24 27.51
N LEU A 430 6.92 -13.26 26.92
CA LEU A 430 8.13 -13.49 26.12
C LEU A 430 9.35 -13.88 26.98
N PHE A 431 9.29 -13.61 28.28
CA PHE A 431 10.38 -13.90 29.21
C PHE A 431 10.04 -15.02 30.20
N ASP A 432 8.79 -15.49 30.21
CA ASP A 432 8.38 -16.62 31.04
C ASP A 432 8.58 -17.92 30.27
N PHE A 433 9.80 -18.48 30.28
CA PHE A 433 10.11 -19.74 29.60
C PHE A 433 9.18 -20.90 30.01
N ARG A 434 8.62 -20.90 31.23
CA ARG A 434 7.65 -21.92 31.65
C ARG A 434 6.36 -21.82 30.83
N SER A 435 5.99 -20.61 30.42
CA SER A 435 4.82 -20.37 29.56
C SER A 435 4.98 -21.00 28.18
N TYR A 436 6.20 -21.07 27.62
CA TYR A 436 6.45 -21.68 26.32
C TYR A 436 6.06 -23.16 26.34
N PHE A 437 6.59 -23.93 27.29
CA PHE A 437 6.25 -25.36 27.41
C PHE A 437 4.78 -25.61 27.73
N ARG A 438 4.13 -24.73 28.51
CA ARG A 438 2.70 -24.86 28.86
C ARG A 438 1.77 -24.55 27.70
N GLN A 439 2.10 -23.55 26.87
CA GLN A 439 1.25 -23.10 25.78
C GLN A 439 1.49 -23.90 24.48
N LEU A 440 2.67 -24.53 24.35
CA LEU A 440 3.07 -25.29 23.19
C LEU A 440 2.12 -26.45 22.91
N LYS A 441 1.60 -26.50 21.69
CA LYS A 441 0.75 -27.59 21.19
C LYS A 441 1.57 -28.55 20.34
N TRP A 442 2.29 -29.44 21.02
CA TRP A 442 3.18 -30.43 20.41
C TRP A 442 2.59 -31.20 19.23
N PRO A 443 1.34 -31.73 19.26
CA PRO A 443 0.82 -32.48 18.13
C PRO A 443 0.77 -31.66 16.82
N TRP A 444 0.40 -30.38 16.92
CA TRP A 444 0.28 -29.50 15.76
C TRP A 444 1.65 -29.03 15.26
N LEU A 445 2.58 -28.76 16.18
CA LEU A 445 3.96 -28.46 15.80
C LEU A 445 4.62 -29.67 15.12
N LEU A 446 4.53 -30.86 15.69
CA LEU A 446 5.12 -32.08 15.12
C LEU A 446 4.54 -32.39 13.74
N LEU A 447 3.21 -32.33 13.59
CA LEU A 447 2.57 -32.53 12.30
C LEU A 447 3.01 -31.47 11.27
N GLY A 448 3.07 -30.20 11.67
CA GLY A 448 3.57 -29.12 10.81
C GLY A 448 5.03 -29.33 10.40
N VAL A 449 5.89 -29.77 11.32
CA VAL A 449 7.31 -30.08 11.05
C VAL A 449 7.44 -31.25 10.10
N VAL A 450 6.67 -32.32 10.27
CA VAL A 450 6.66 -33.48 9.35
C VAL A 450 6.27 -33.04 7.94
N ILE A 451 5.21 -32.23 7.81
CA ILE A 451 4.80 -31.67 6.51
C ILE A 451 5.92 -30.80 5.94
N PHE A 452 6.52 -29.91 6.73
CA PHE A 452 7.63 -29.06 6.28
C PHE A 452 8.82 -29.88 5.79
N LEU A 453 9.23 -30.92 6.51
CA LEU A 453 10.32 -31.80 6.09
C LEU A 453 9.98 -32.57 4.81
N GLY A 454 8.73 -33.03 4.66
CA GLY A 454 8.25 -33.65 3.42
C GLY A 454 8.27 -32.68 2.24
N LEU A 455 7.82 -31.45 2.44
CA LEU A 455 7.88 -30.40 1.42
C LEU A 455 9.32 -30.03 1.07
N ARG A 456 10.21 -30.00 2.08
CA ARG A 456 11.63 -29.75 1.88
C ARG A 456 12.25 -30.84 1.02
N TRP A 457 11.94 -32.11 1.31
CA TRP A 457 12.38 -33.25 0.52
C TRP A 457 11.89 -33.17 -0.93
N VAL A 458 10.62 -32.80 -1.16
CA VAL A 458 10.09 -32.56 -2.51
C VAL A 458 10.87 -31.46 -3.21
N VAL A 459 11.03 -30.29 -2.58
CA VAL A 459 11.77 -29.16 -3.14
C VAL A 459 13.19 -29.59 -3.53
N THR A 460 13.93 -30.24 -2.63
CA THR A 460 15.31 -30.66 -2.91
C THR A 460 15.41 -31.74 -3.99
N THR A 461 14.37 -32.56 -4.14
CA THR A 461 14.35 -33.63 -5.17
C THR A 461 14.13 -33.06 -6.57
N PHE A 462 13.36 -31.98 -6.69
CA PHE A 462 13.01 -31.37 -7.98
C PHE A 462 13.79 -30.09 -8.29
N SER A 463 14.76 -29.71 -7.45
CA SER A 463 15.57 -28.51 -7.64
C SER A 463 17.04 -28.83 -7.83
N GLN A 464 17.73 -28.00 -8.60
CA GLN A 464 19.18 -28.00 -8.61
C GLN A 464 19.74 -27.21 -7.42
N PRO A 465 20.86 -27.66 -6.82
CA PRO A 465 21.55 -26.90 -5.79
C PRO A 465 22.04 -25.57 -6.36
N GLY A 466 21.65 -24.47 -5.72
CA GLY A 466 21.98 -23.13 -6.17
C GLY A 466 20.98 -22.09 -5.69
N GLY A 467 21.31 -20.83 -5.93
CA GLY A 467 20.49 -19.68 -5.52
C GLY A 467 20.99 -18.98 -4.25
N LEU A 468 20.14 -18.12 -3.72
CA LEU A 468 20.47 -17.21 -2.63
C LEU A 468 20.33 -17.92 -1.28
N GLY A 469 21.46 -18.29 -0.68
CA GLY A 469 21.50 -18.96 0.63
C GLY A 469 21.17 -18.02 1.81
N TYR A 470 20.90 -18.61 2.99
CA TYR A 470 20.62 -17.83 4.21
C TYR A 470 21.76 -16.90 4.63
N ALA A 471 23.01 -17.35 4.49
CA ALA A 471 24.19 -16.52 4.79
C ALA A 471 24.20 -15.24 3.94
N TRP A 472 23.92 -15.37 2.64
CA TRP A 472 23.79 -14.22 1.74
C TRP A 472 22.66 -13.29 2.20
N TYR A 473 21.51 -13.84 2.60
CA TYR A 473 20.38 -13.04 3.08
C TYR A 473 20.72 -12.27 4.37
N PHE A 474 21.41 -12.89 5.33
CA PHE A 474 21.84 -12.20 6.56
C PHE A 474 22.92 -11.15 6.32
N THR A 475 23.86 -11.42 5.41
CA THR A 475 24.83 -10.40 4.96
C THR A 475 24.08 -9.21 4.37
N ARG A 476 23.11 -9.46 3.48
CA ARG A 476 22.31 -8.42 2.86
C ARG A 476 21.46 -7.63 3.85
N LEU A 477 20.78 -8.31 4.77
CA LEU A 477 20.00 -7.69 5.84
C LEU A 477 20.86 -6.72 6.67
N SER A 478 22.12 -7.06 6.91
CA SER A 478 23.05 -6.20 7.65
C SER A 478 23.54 -5.02 6.81
N LEU A 479 23.99 -5.28 5.58
CA LEU A 479 24.62 -4.26 4.73
C LEU A 479 23.60 -3.27 4.11
N ASP A 480 22.42 -3.74 3.73
CA ASP A 480 21.39 -2.87 3.13
C ASP A 480 20.88 -1.83 4.14
N THR A 481 20.90 -2.15 5.44
CA THR A 481 20.45 -1.21 6.49
C THR A 481 21.36 0.00 6.65
N ILE A 482 22.65 -0.13 6.32
CA ILE A 482 23.64 0.95 6.49
C ILE A 482 23.90 1.73 5.20
N ASN A 483 23.38 1.25 4.06
CA ASN A 483 23.62 1.86 2.76
C ASN A 483 23.26 3.36 2.76
N ARG A 484 22.09 3.70 3.32
CA ARG A 484 21.69 5.09 3.61
C ARG A 484 20.93 5.17 4.93
N PRO A 485 20.91 6.34 5.59
CA PRO A 485 20.26 6.49 6.89
C PRO A 485 18.79 6.08 6.84
N LEU A 486 18.41 5.07 7.62
CA LEU A 486 17.02 4.59 7.70
C LEU A 486 16.40 4.23 6.33
N ILE A 487 17.20 3.78 5.36
CA ILE A 487 16.72 3.41 4.01
C ILE A 487 15.61 2.38 4.03
N PHE A 488 15.69 1.40 4.95
CA PHE A 488 14.66 0.38 5.12
C PHE A 488 13.30 1.00 5.50
N LEU A 489 13.28 1.96 6.44
CA LEU A 489 12.05 2.64 6.85
C LEU A 489 11.49 3.49 5.71
N LEU A 490 12.35 4.21 5.01
CA LEU A 490 11.95 4.97 3.82
C LEU A 490 11.31 4.05 2.78
N ALA A 491 11.99 2.94 2.43
CA ALA A 491 11.52 1.97 1.45
C ALA A 491 10.15 1.39 1.84
N HIS A 492 9.95 1.05 3.13
CA HIS A 492 8.66 0.56 3.62
C HIS A 492 7.54 1.58 3.41
N ILE A 493 7.79 2.86 3.69
CA ILE A 493 6.79 3.93 3.51
C ILE A 493 6.54 4.21 2.03
N VAL A 494 7.57 4.16 1.18
CA VAL A 494 7.43 4.36 -0.27
C VAL A 494 6.64 3.22 -0.90
N TYR A 495 6.93 1.98 -0.50
CA TYR A 495 6.37 0.78 -1.10
C TYR A 495 4.96 0.45 -0.55
N PHE A 496 4.78 0.46 0.78
CA PHE A 496 3.49 0.20 1.45
C PHE A 496 2.69 1.47 1.79
N GLY A 497 3.19 2.65 1.47
CA GLY A 497 2.48 3.92 1.61
C GLY A 497 2.55 4.52 3.02
N PRO A 498 1.89 5.67 3.23
CA PRO A 498 1.95 6.44 4.47
C PRO A 498 1.31 5.72 5.67
N PHE A 499 0.59 4.61 5.47
CA PHE A 499 0.06 3.81 6.56
C PHE A 499 1.16 3.27 7.49
N VAL A 500 2.36 3.00 6.96
CA VAL A 500 3.52 2.58 7.76
C VAL A 500 3.86 3.63 8.83
N LEU A 501 3.69 4.92 8.55
CA LEU A 501 3.90 5.98 9.54
C LEU A 501 2.90 5.89 10.70
N LEU A 502 1.66 5.43 10.47
CA LEU A 502 0.73 5.17 11.57
C LEU A 502 1.22 4.04 12.46
N THR A 503 1.73 2.96 11.86
CA THR A 503 2.36 1.88 12.61
C THR A 503 3.50 2.41 13.48
N VAL A 504 4.37 3.27 12.93
CA VAL A 504 5.50 3.87 13.68
C VAL A 504 5.01 4.77 14.81
N PHE A 505 4.10 5.72 14.55
CA PHE A 505 3.59 6.64 15.58
C PHE A 505 2.81 5.95 16.69
N PHE A 506 2.15 4.83 16.38
CA PHE A 506 1.38 4.04 17.32
C PHE A 506 2.06 2.71 17.68
N PHE A 507 3.38 2.59 17.48
CA PHE A 507 4.08 1.31 17.59
C PHE A 507 3.94 0.66 18.98
N ARG A 508 3.97 1.47 20.05
CA ARG A 508 3.70 0.99 21.41
C ARG A 508 2.29 0.40 21.57
N ARG A 509 1.27 1.03 20.97
CA ARG A 509 -0.11 0.49 21.00
C ARG A 509 -0.23 -0.75 20.12
N PHE A 510 0.41 -0.73 18.96
CA PHE A 510 0.51 -1.85 18.03
C PHE A 510 1.11 -3.10 18.70
N ALA A 511 2.28 -2.98 19.36
CA ALA A 511 2.92 -4.06 20.11
C ALA A 511 2.00 -4.61 21.21
N LYS A 512 1.35 -3.72 21.98
CA LYS A 512 0.35 -4.15 22.97
C LYS A 512 -0.81 -4.92 22.37
N GLN A 513 -1.30 -4.55 21.18
CA GLN A 513 -2.35 -5.31 20.52
C GLN A 513 -1.87 -6.71 20.13
N ILE A 514 -0.67 -6.83 19.56
CA ILE A 514 -0.05 -8.12 19.22
C ILE A 514 0.01 -9.05 20.44
N HIS A 515 0.50 -8.54 21.58
CA HIS A 515 0.65 -9.32 22.80
C HIS A 515 -0.68 -9.86 23.36
N ARG A 516 -1.79 -9.16 23.13
CA ARG A 516 -3.13 -9.62 23.56
C ARG A 516 -3.58 -10.89 22.85
N PHE A 517 -3.02 -11.21 21.69
CA PHE A 517 -3.35 -12.45 20.96
C PHE A 517 -2.47 -13.63 21.37
N GLY A 518 -1.55 -13.44 22.33
CA GLY A 518 -0.77 -14.49 22.96
C GLY A 518 0.66 -14.61 22.45
N LEU A 519 1.34 -15.65 22.92
CA LEU A 519 2.77 -15.89 22.66
C LEU A 519 3.05 -16.14 21.17
N GLY A 520 2.21 -16.91 20.48
CA GLY A 520 2.41 -17.25 19.06
C GLY A 520 2.41 -16.03 18.15
N MET A 521 1.41 -15.15 18.29
CA MET A 521 1.35 -13.91 17.53
C MET A 521 2.54 -13.00 17.85
N SER A 522 2.97 -12.94 19.11
CA SER A 522 4.15 -12.15 19.52
C SER A 522 5.44 -12.66 18.88
N LEU A 523 5.69 -13.98 18.92
CA LEU A 523 6.86 -14.60 18.31
C LEU A 523 6.84 -14.47 16.77
N PHE A 524 5.68 -14.68 16.16
CA PHE A 524 5.48 -14.48 14.71
C PHE A 524 5.84 -13.05 14.30
N MET A 525 5.36 -12.05 15.05
CA MET A 525 5.65 -10.65 14.76
C MET A 525 7.11 -10.30 15.04
N LEU A 526 7.73 -10.79 16.12
CA LEU A 526 9.15 -10.57 16.40
C LEU A 526 10.06 -11.08 15.29
N MET A 527 9.78 -12.28 14.77
CA MET A 527 10.51 -12.84 13.63
C MET A 527 10.44 -11.91 12.41
N HIS A 528 9.25 -11.39 12.09
CA HIS A 528 9.09 -10.49 10.94
C HIS A 528 9.57 -9.06 11.20
N LEU A 529 9.63 -8.60 12.45
CA LEU A 529 10.19 -7.30 12.81
C LEU A 529 11.70 -7.25 12.52
N VAL A 530 12.44 -8.35 12.70
CA VAL A 530 13.84 -8.45 12.26
C VAL A 530 13.96 -8.15 10.76
N LEU A 531 13.02 -8.67 9.97
CA LEU A 531 13.00 -8.51 8.52
C LEU A 531 12.55 -7.11 8.07
N THR A 532 12.03 -6.28 8.97
CA THR A 532 11.78 -4.85 8.67
C THR A 532 13.08 -4.05 8.49
N LEU A 533 14.23 -4.64 8.82
CA LEU A 533 15.54 -4.10 8.49
C LEU A 533 15.90 -4.32 7.02
N ASP A 534 15.23 -5.24 6.33
CA ASP A 534 15.39 -5.43 4.90
C ASP A 534 14.80 -4.23 4.15
N SER A 535 15.63 -3.55 3.35
CA SER A 535 15.18 -2.42 2.54
C SER A 535 14.45 -2.87 1.26
N GLU A 536 14.56 -4.14 0.87
CA GLU A 536 13.75 -4.73 -0.19
C GLU A 536 12.36 -5.11 0.37
N THR A 537 11.54 -4.08 0.60
CA THR A 537 10.24 -4.16 1.27
C THR A 537 9.31 -5.27 0.77
N ARG A 538 9.37 -5.62 -0.52
CA ARG A 538 8.52 -6.69 -1.06
C ARG A 538 8.69 -8.02 -0.34
N HIS A 539 9.84 -8.29 0.29
CA HIS A 539 10.08 -9.47 1.12
C HIS A 539 9.10 -9.62 2.30
N LEU A 540 8.44 -8.54 2.70
CA LEU A 540 7.45 -8.48 3.80
C LEU A 540 6.00 -8.46 3.33
N VAL A 541 5.72 -8.63 2.03
CA VAL A 541 4.35 -8.49 1.50
C VAL A 541 3.37 -9.50 2.12
N ASN A 542 3.86 -10.68 2.53
CA ASN A 542 3.08 -11.70 3.21
C ASN A 542 2.69 -11.34 4.66
N VAL A 543 3.42 -10.43 5.32
CA VAL A 543 3.13 -10.00 6.70
C VAL A 543 2.44 -8.64 6.77
N LEU A 544 2.38 -7.89 5.66
CA LEU A 544 1.65 -6.63 5.56
C LEU A 544 0.23 -6.70 6.16
N PRO A 545 -0.57 -7.76 5.93
CA PRO A 545 -1.90 -7.88 6.54
C PRO A 545 -1.90 -7.84 8.07
N PHE A 546 -0.90 -8.44 8.71
CA PHE A 546 -0.76 -8.42 10.17
C PHE A 546 -0.42 -7.01 10.64
N PHE A 547 0.54 -6.35 9.99
CA PHE A 547 0.89 -4.97 10.31
C PHE A 547 -0.31 -4.02 10.17
N VAL A 548 -1.07 -4.15 9.08
CA VAL A 548 -2.26 -3.32 8.86
C VAL A 548 -3.35 -3.63 9.88
N ALA A 549 -3.67 -4.91 10.12
CA ALA A 549 -4.72 -5.32 11.04
C ALA A 549 -4.48 -4.82 12.47
N PHE A 550 -3.27 -5.03 13.01
CA PHE A 550 -2.96 -4.63 14.39
C PHE A 550 -2.76 -3.11 14.52
N THR A 551 -2.34 -2.41 13.46
CA THR A 551 -2.29 -0.95 13.48
C THR A 551 -3.69 -0.37 13.46
N ALA A 552 -4.57 -0.89 12.60
CA ALA A 552 -5.99 -0.55 12.60
C ALA A 552 -6.62 -0.78 13.98
N LEU A 553 -6.37 -1.94 14.59
CA LEU A 553 -6.86 -2.24 15.93
C LEU A 553 -6.31 -1.26 16.99
N ALA A 554 -5.03 -0.88 16.89
CA ALA A 554 -4.37 0.06 17.80
C ALA A 554 -4.93 1.50 17.74
N VAL A 555 -5.59 1.86 16.63
CA VAL A 555 -6.22 3.17 16.42
C VAL A 555 -7.75 3.09 16.31
N ASN A 556 -8.36 1.94 16.56
CA ASN A 556 -9.80 1.72 16.37
C ASN A 556 -10.66 2.56 17.34
N ASP A 557 -10.11 2.91 18.51
CA ASP A 557 -10.73 3.80 19.51
C ASP A 557 -10.51 5.29 19.21
N LEU A 558 -9.72 5.61 18.17
CA LEU A 558 -9.39 6.97 17.79
C LEU A 558 -10.41 7.51 16.78
N ARG A 559 -10.97 8.68 17.08
CA ARG A 559 -11.94 9.37 16.21
C ARG A 559 -11.21 10.40 15.37
N TRP A 560 -10.80 10.00 14.17
CA TRP A 560 -10.18 10.91 13.21
C TRP A 560 -11.23 11.76 12.50
N PRO A 561 -10.92 13.03 12.16
CA PRO A 561 -11.81 13.80 11.30
C PRO A 561 -11.86 13.17 9.91
N ARG A 562 -12.99 13.28 9.20
CA ARG A 562 -13.20 12.63 7.89
C ARG A 562 -12.09 12.94 6.87
N TRP A 563 -11.58 14.18 6.88
CA TRP A 563 -10.51 14.60 5.98
C TRP A 563 -9.18 13.88 6.21
N PHE A 564 -8.93 13.32 7.39
CA PHE A 564 -7.71 12.56 7.67
C PHE A 564 -7.63 11.29 6.80
N TYR A 565 -8.74 10.56 6.70
CA TYR A 565 -8.83 9.35 5.87
C TYR A 565 -8.64 9.68 4.39
N TRP A 566 -9.29 10.75 3.90
CA TRP A 566 -9.12 11.23 2.52
C TRP A 566 -7.70 11.71 2.24
N GLY A 567 -7.10 12.46 3.18
CA GLY A 567 -5.72 12.91 3.08
C GLY A 567 -4.76 11.74 2.99
N LEU A 568 -4.92 10.72 3.84
CA LEU A 568 -4.09 9.51 3.79
C LEU A 568 -4.29 8.73 2.48
N ALA A 569 -5.53 8.61 1.99
CA ALA A 569 -5.82 7.97 0.71
C ALA A 569 -5.17 8.71 -0.47
N VAL A 570 -5.29 10.05 -0.52
CA VAL A 570 -4.67 10.88 -1.56
C VAL A 570 -3.15 10.76 -1.50
N VAL A 571 -2.55 10.86 -0.31
CA VAL A 571 -1.10 10.68 -0.15
C VAL A 571 -0.68 9.28 -0.62
N GLY A 572 -1.42 8.23 -0.25
CA GLY A 572 -1.14 6.86 -0.70
C GLY A 572 -1.17 6.71 -2.23
N ILE A 573 -2.17 7.30 -2.89
CA ILE A 573 -2.26 7.34 -4.37
C ILE A 573 -1.07 8.12 -4.96
N LEU A 574 -0.75 9.29 -4.41
CA LEU A 574 0.37 10.11 -4.90
C LEU A 574 1.71 9.38 -4.75
N THR A 575 1.98 8.80 -3.57
CA THR A 575 3.24 8.06 -3.31
C THR A 575 3.34 6.76 -4.10
N SER A 576 2.20 6.16 -4.47
CA SER A 576 2.16 4.97 -5.32
C SER A 576 2.62 5.22 -6.76
N LYS A 577 2.61 6.48 -7.21
CA LYS A 577 3.01 6.88 -8.57
C LYS A 577 2.26 6.11 -9.66
N THR A 578 1.07 5.58 -9.36
CA THR A 578 0.30 4.73 -10.29
C THR A 578 -0.11 5.44 -11.59
N PHE A 579 -0.13 6.77 -11.56
CA PHE A 579 -0.42 7.65 -12.68
C PHE A 579 0.82 7.96 -13.57
N ILE A 580 2.03 7.60 -13.13
CA ILE A 580 3.25 7.78 -13.92
C ILE A 580 3.41 6.59 -14.87
N HIS A 581 3.63 6.87 -16.14
CA HIS A 581 4.00 5.88 -17.16
C HIS A 581 5.52 5.69 -17.14
N PHE A 582 5.99 4.47 -16.88
CA PHE A 582 7.41 4.14 -16.80
C PHE A 582 8.05 3.99 -18.18
N GLY A 583 7.28 3.55 -19.18
CA GLY A 583 7.78 3.35 -20.54
C GLY A 583 8.89 2.28 -20.61
N THR A 584 9.84 2.45 -21.52
CA THR A 584 10.95 1.51 -21.69
C THR A 584 12.03 1.69 -20.63
N LEU A 585 12.32 0.65 -19.86
CA LEU A 585 13.34 0.62 -18.81
C LEU A 585 14.74 0.27 -19.37
N SER A 586 15.45 1.25 -19.93
CA SER A 586 16.86 1.13 -20.36
C SER A 586 17.85 1.71 -19.33
N GLY A 587 19.15 1.46 -19.52
CA GLY A 587 20.22 2.04 -18.69
C GLY A 587 20.57 1.21 -17.45
N SER A 588 21.31 1.82 -16.51
CA SER A 588 21.60 1.23 -15.19
C SER A 588 20.40 1.34 -14.25
N GLU A 589 20.29 0.43 -13.28
CA GLU A 589 19.30 0.47 -12.20
C GLU A 589 19.25 1.82 -11.51
N PHE A 590 20.38 2.52 -11.37
CA PHE A 590 20.53 3.80 -10.66
C PHE A 590 20.28 5.06 -11.50
N GLU A 591 19.98 4.89 -12.79
CA GLU A 591 19.78 5.98 -13.74
C GLU A 591 18.33 6.00 -14.26
N PHE A 592 17.90 7.16 -14.75
CA PHE A 592 16.67 7.22 -15.53
C PHE A 592 16.91 6.65 -16.94
N PRO A 593 15.95 5.90 -17.51
CA PRO A 593 14.58 5.71 -17.04
C PRO A 593 14.35 4.59 -16.01
N ARG A 594 15.31 3.68 -15.74
CA ARG A 594 15.13 2.55 -14.81
C ARG A 594 14.76 2.95 -13.38
N GLN A 595 15.22 4.11 -12.92
CA GLN A 595 14.84 4.67 -11.64
C GLN A 595 13.33 4.90 -11.49
N TRP A 596 12.55 5.02 -12.57
CA TRP A 596 11.09 5.07 -12.46
C TRP A 596 10.53 3.87 -11.67
N TYR A 597 11.11 2.69 -11.91
CA TYR A 597 10.81 1.46 -11.18
C TYR A 597 11.62 1.36 -9.88
N PHE A 598 12.95 1.44 -9.98
CA PHE A 598 13.86 1.12 -8.88
C PHE A 598 13.84 2.11 -7.71
N MET A 599 13.38 3.35 -7.91
CA MET A 599 13.21 4.30 -6.81
C MET A 599 12.20 3.84 -5.75
N ASN A 600 11.43 2.78 -6.00
CA ASN A 600 10.45 2.22 -5.06
C ASN A 600 10.99 0.98 -4.32
N HIS A 601 12.24 0.57 -4.58
CA HIS A 601 12.86 -0.61 -3.99
C HIS A 601 14.14 -0.18 -3.25
N GLY A 602 14.15 -0.30 -1.92
CA GLY A 602 15.15 0.33 -1.04
C GLY A 602 16.62 0.22 -1.45
N PRO A 603 17.15 -0.98 -1.79
CA PRO A 603 18.55 -1.14 -2.16
C PRO A 603 18.91 -0.34 -3.44
N TRP A 604 17.92 -0.17 -4.32
CA TRP A 604 18.09 0.34 -5.68
C TRP A 604 17.69 1.81 -5.82
N ILE A 605 17.28 2.48 -4.75
CA ILE A 605 16.98 3.91 -4.79
C ILE A 605 18.30 4.66 -4.98
N ASN A 606 18.40 5.49 -6.02
CA ASN A 606 19.58 6.35 -6.18
C ASN A 606 19.59 7.50 -5.15
N ASN A 607 20.72 8.21 -5.03
CA ASN A 607 20.87 9.25 -4.00
C ASN A 607 19.86 10.40 -4.14
N ASP A 608 19.61 10.84 -5.37
CA ASP A 608 18.70 11.96 -5.63
C ASP A 608 17.26 11.60 -5.25
N MET A 609 16.80 10.42 -5.68
CA MET A 609 15.45 9.95 -5.35
C MET A 609 15.32 9.60 -3.87
N TYR A 610 16.38 9.12 -3.22
CA TYR A 610 16.40 8.93 -1.78
C TYR A 610 16.13 10.25 -1.03
N VAL A 611 16.81 11.34 -1.41
CA VAL A 611 16.60 12.66 -0.81
C VAL A 611 15.19 13.17 -1.09
N VAL A 612 14.75 13.14 -2.36
CA VAL A 612 13.42 13.62 -2.76
C VAL A 612 12.32 12.88 -2.00
N GLN A 613 12.36 11.56 -1.96
CA GLN A 613 11.37 10.76 -1.26
C GLN A 613 11.45 10.95 0.26
N GLY A 614 12.65 11.08 0.81
CA GLY A 614 12.88 11.39 2.22
C GLY A 614 12.21 12.69 2.63
N VAL A 615 12.41 13.77 1.87
CA VAL A 615 11.77 15.07 2.13
C VAL A 615 10.25 14.96 2.09
N VAL A 616 9.69 14.34 1.05
CA VAL A 616 8.24 14.14 0.93
C VAL A 616 7.68 13.37 2.13
N ILE A 617 8.35 12.29 2.53
CA ILE A 617 7.90 11.45 3.65
C ILE A 617 8.03 12.17 4.99
N LEU A 618 9.08 12.97 5.20
CA LEU A 618 9.23 13.80 6.39
C LEU A 618 8.10 14.83 6.50
N LEU A 619 7.70 15.46 5.40
CA LEU A 619 6.56 16.38 5.39
C LEU A 619 5.24 15.68 5.73
N VAL A 620 5.00 14.50 5.16
CA VAL A 620 3.82 13.67 5.49
C VAL A 620 3.85 13.26 6.96
N ALA A 621 4.98 12.81 7.47
CA ALA A 621 5.17 12.42 8.86
C ALA A 621 4.93 13.59 9.82
N ALA A 622 5.47 14.78 9.52
CA ALA A 622 5.26 15.99 10.30
C ALA A 622 3.78 16.40 10.31
N GLY A 623 3.12 16.37 9.16
CA GLY A 623 1.68 16.63 9.04
C GLY A 623 0.86 15.65 9.88
N MET A 624 1.12 14.35 9.76
CA MET A 624 0.46 13.32 10.57
C MET A 624 0.71 13.49 12.07
N PHE A 625 1.95 13.78 12.47
CA PHE A 625 2.30 14.02 13.86
C PHE A 625 1.54 15.22 14.44
N TRP A 626 1.46 16.33 13.70
CA TRP A 626 0.70 17.52 14.12
C TRP A 626 -0.78 17.19 14.35
N ILE A 627 -1.38 16.38 13.47
CA ILE A 627 -2.78 15.92 13.60
C ILE A 627 -2.95 15.08 14.86
N ILE A 628 -2.04 14.12 15.08
CA ILE A 628 -2.05 13.25 16.26
C ILE A 628 -1.95 14.08 17.55
N GLN A 629 -1.07 15.08 17.59
CA GLN A 629 -0.93 15.95 18.77
C GLN A 629 -2.19 16.78 19.02
N LYS A 630 -2.76 17.38 17.97
CA LYS A 630 -4.01 18.14 18.05
C LYS A 630 -5.18 17.28 18.55
N GLN A 631 -5.22 16.01 18.20
CA GLN A 631 -6.23 15.09 18.74
C GLN A 631 -6.04 14.81 20.24
N ARG A 632 -4.80 14.65 20.68
CA ARG A 632 -4.48 14.42 22.10
C ARG A 632 -4.86 15.63 22.95
N SER A 633 -4.56 16.84 22.48
CA SER A 633 -4.93 18.06 23.20
C SER A 633 -6.46 18.18 23.35
N LEU A 634 -7.23 17.86 22.31
CA LEU A 634 -8.70 17.91 22.37
C LEU A 634 -9.30 16.90 23.36
N ARG A 635 -8.67 15.73 23.55
CA ARG A 635 -9.14 14.73 24.53
C ARG A 635 -8.90 15.15 25.98
N ASN A 636 -7.83 15.88 26.25
CA ASN A 636 -7.48 16.31 27.60
C ASN A 636 -8.32 17.51 28.09
N VAL A 637 -9.12 18.14 27.21
CA VAL A 637 -9.92 19.35 27.52
C VAL A 637 -11.39 19.01 27.83
N SER A 638 -11.84 17.79 27.57
CA SER A 638 -13.16 17.30 27.99
C SER A 638 -13.07 16.67 29.38
N PRO A 639 -13.68 17.29 30.43
CA PRO A 639 -13.74 16.73 31.78
C PRO A 639 -14.49 15.41 31.85
#